data_AF-A0A2D9T0I8-F1
#
_entry.id   AF-A0A2D9T0I8-F1
#
_cell.length_a   1.000
_cell.length_b   1.000
_cell.length_c   1.000
_cell.angle_alpha   90.00
_cell.angle_beta   90.00
_cell.angle_gamma   90.00
#
_symmetry.space_group_name_H-M   'P 1'
#
loop_
_entity.id
_entity.type
_entity.pdbx_description
1 polymer ?
#
loop_
_entity_poly.entity_id
_entity_poly.type
_entity_poly.pdbx_seq_one_letter_code
_entity_poly.pdbx_strand_id
1 'polypeptide(L)'
;MDGGKLGEFGPYTLLGRIAVGGMAEVYRALAPPSAGSARTVVLKRMLPHIAAEAGGMEMFAAEARIGGEVRHPNVVELLGSGEVGETPYLILEYIPGCDLWRLMRWLRREGRALGVEPAILIMRDLLQGLEAVHQTVDRGGAPLAIVHRDVSPSNVLLSIHGDVKLSDFGIARALLAEERAQHSNRAKGKLGYLSPEQVRGRPVDQRADLFAAGVVAAELLIGRELFAGGSELAILLAIRDANIAPFDRLAIDPDLKAAVRAALARDPDERVPSAAAFAASLEPHLRSPESAIRREIAELVRLASGAQDDDEGMQRTPEISHWADDAPPTPSTDVFISIDVDLGARPSAAPTAELSDQTYAVETADGRVRAVYRFAELAQALTTGHIGPDDLVSIDGGEPAPVRSHPQLQRHLPMSSMTPVTMDARLAKEPDVRRNFAGAGFVRGLAESAVARETGLWLCEQGGSRKEVYVDRGAPAFVGSNIAGEMLGEFLVARAVISRGQLDTALAVMPRFEGRLGDTLVGLGYVEPVELFQHIAAQVREKILDLFAWTSGEATFYRGVPPPPSRFPLGIDVWELLDAGLGRRLAEGLEEERFRTHMLDALELPPQIPRFAREGELPLQLEELLAAVAEPRPLLELVERLGTPTDMHRGYRAVLLGLHLRLVRWRAEQP
;
A
#
# COMPACT_ATOMS: atom_id res chain seq x y z
N MET A 1 39.15 -20.05 15.64
CA MET A 1 39.19 -21.16 14.68
C MET A 1 38.98 -20.55 13.30
N ASP A 2 39.77 -20.98 12.31
CA ASP A 2 39.86 -20.39 10.97
C ASP A 2 38.50 -20.38 10.25
N GLY A 3 37.75 -19.29 10.39
CA GLY A 3 36.62 -18.98 9.51
C GLY A 3 37.17 -18.77 8.11
N GLY A 4 37.01 -19.78 7.25
CA GLY A 4 37.68 -19.89 5.96
C GLY A 4 37.58 -18.61 5.12
N LYS A 5 38.73 -18.09 4.70
CA LYS A 5 38.82 -16.97 3.76
C LYS A 5 37.99 -17.30 2.52
N LEU A 6 37.03 -16.44 2.17
CA LEU A 6 36.21 -16.57 0.96
C LEU A 6 36.95 -16.08 -0.29
N GLY A 7 37.99 -15.26 -0.11
CA GLY A 7 38.80 -14.70 -1.19
C GLY A 7 39.27 -13.28 -0.89
N GLU A 8 39.74 -12.59 -1.93
CA GLU A 8 40.13 -11.17 -1.88
C GLU A 8 39.22 -10.36 -2.80
N PHE A 9 38.97 -9.11 -2.43
CA PHE A 9 38.28 -8.13 -3.28
C PHE A 9 39.03 -6.80 -3.19
N GLY A 10 39.79 -6.48 -4.24
CA GLY A 10 40.74 -5.37 -4.20
C GLY A 10 41.73 -5.55 -3.04
N PRO A 11 41.94 -4.55 -2.18
CA PRO A 11 42.87 -4.66 -1.05
C PRO A 11 42.27 -5.34 0.19
N TYR A 12 41.04 -5.85 0.13
CA TYR A 12 40.31 -6.40 1.28
C TYR A 12 40.28 -7.93 1.25
N THR A 13 40.51 -8.57 2.41
CA THR A 13 40.32 -10.02 2.57
C THR A 13 38.90 -10.32 3.03
N LEU A 14 38.14 -11.10 2.27
CA LEU A 14 36.77 -11.49 2.60
C LEU A 14 36.76 -12.64 3.60
N LEU A 15 36.15 -12.42 4.77
CA LEU A 15 36.06 -13.41 5.86
C LEU A 15 34.77 -14.23 5.81
N GLY A 16 33.67 -13.60 5.41
CA GLY A 16 32.35 -14.23 5.46
C GLY A 16 31.33 -13.36 4.72
N ARG A 17 30.37 -13.98 4.03
CA ARG A 17 29.26 -13.25 3.44
C ARG A 17 28.20 -13.03 4.53
N ILE A 18 27.85 -11.78 4.78
CA ILE A 18 26.83 -11.39 5.77
C ILE A 18 25.44 -11.49 5.13
N ALA A 19 25.28 -10.93 3.94
CA ALA A 19 23.99 -10.89 3.24
C ALA A 19 24.17 -10.80 1.72
N VAL A 20 23.14 -11.22 0.99
CA VAL A 20 22.94 -10.91 -0.42
C VAL A 20 21.58 -10.22 -0.52
N GLY A 21 21.58 -8.93 -0.84
CA GLY A 21 20.37 -8.18 -1.10
C GLY A 21 20.01 -8.17 -2.59
N GLY A 22 18.92 -7.49 -2.95
CA GLY A 22 18.55 -7.28 -4.35
C GLY A 22 19.47 -6.32 -5.11
N MET A 23 20.29 -5.52 -4.41
CA MET A 23 21.16 -4.49 -5.02
C MET A 23 22.66 -4.73 -4.81
N ALA A 24 23.03 -5.43 -3.75
CA ALA A 24 24.42 -5.55 -3.31
C ALA A 24 24.67 -6.84 -2.52
N GLU A 25 25.92 -7.28 -2.52
CA GLU A 25 26.42 -8.29 -1.61
C GLU A 25 27.18 -7.63 -0.46
N VAL A 26 26.98 -8.14 0.74
CA VAL A 26 27.57 -7.60 1.97
C VAL A 26 28.48 -8.67 2.59
N TYR A 27 29.72 -8.30 2.85
CA TYR A 27 30.75 -9.17 3.40
C TYR A 27 31.33 -8.59 4.67
N ARG A 28 31.67 -9.47 5.61
CA ARG A 28 32.65 -9.18 6.64
C ARG A 28 34.04 -9.30 6.01
N ALA A 29 34.87 -8.28 6.17
CA ALA A 29 36.19 -8.23 5.55
C ALA A 29 37.25 -7.68 6.51
N LEU A 30 38.52 -7.96 6.21
CA LEU A 30 39.66 -7.28 6.81
C LEU A 30 40.15 -6.19 5.87
N ALA A 31 40.21 -4.96 6.38
CA ALA A 31 40.86 -3.85 5.72
C ALA A 31 42.39 -4.01 5.77
N PRO A 32 43.11 -3.49 4.75
CA PRO A 32 44.56 -3.52 4.76
C PRO A 32 45.13 -2.81 5.99
N PRO A 33 46.23 -3.31 6.59
CA PRO A 33 46.80 -2.72 7.79
C PRO A 33 47.26 -1.28 7.52
N SER A 34 46.62 -0.31 8.15
CA SER A 34 47.06 1.08 8.21
C SER A 34 47.64 1.31 9.61
N ALA A 35 48.96 1.33 9.73
CA ALA A 35 49.70 1.54 10.99
C ALA A 35 49.57 0.45 12.09
N GLY A 36 49.47 -0.83 11.72
CA GLY A 36 49.89 -1.94 12.60
C GLY A 36 48.84 -3.01 12.94
N SER A 37 47.56 -2.83 12.61
CA SER A 37 46.55 -3.90 12.76
C SER A 37 45.53 -3.89 11.63
N ALA A 38 45.16 -5.07 11.13
CA ALA A 38 44.03 -5.22 10.21
C ALA A 38 42.72 -4.91 10.95
N ARG A 39 41.94 -3.95 10.44
CA ARG A 39 40.62 -3.58 11.00
C ARG A 39 39.54 -4.44 10.35
N THR A 40 38.63 -5.02 11.14
CA THR A 40 37.43 -5.67 10.60
C THR A 40 36.45 -4.59 10.12
N VAL A 41 35.94 -4.75 8.91
CA VAL A 41 35.00 -3.83 8.26
C VAL A 41 33.89 -4.62 7.57
N VAL A 42 32.83 -3.91 7.17
CA VAL A 42 31.80 -4.44 6.28
C VAL A 42 32.05 -3.90 4.88
N LEU A 43 32.16 -4.80 3.89
CA LEU A 43 32.30 -4.47 2.48
C LEU A 43 30.96 -4.75 1.78
N LYS A 44 30.32 -3.68 1.30
CA LYS A 44 29.08 -3.75 0.51
C LYS A 44 29.45 -3.48 -0.94
N ARG A 45 29.31 -4.46 -1.84
CA ARG A 45 29.59 -4.30 -3.28
C ARG A 45 28.32 -4.42 -4.10
N MET A 46 28.18 -3.59 -5.13
CA MET A 46 27.02 -3.63 -6.03
C MET A 46 26.99 -4.93 -6.84
N LEU A 47 25.78 -5.44 -7.11
CA LEU A 47 25.61 -6.59 -8.00
C LEU A 47 25.85 -6.18 -9.46
N PRO A 48 26.54 -7.01 -10.28
CA PRO A 48 26.90 -6.63 -11.65
C PRO A 48 25.71 -6.26 -12.55
N HIS A 49 24.55 -6.93 -12.40
CA HIS A 49 23.37 -6.62 -13.21
C HIS A 49 22.77 -5.24 -12.86
N ILE A 50 22.84 -4.84 -11.60
CA ILE A 50 22.41 -3.51 -11.14
C ILE A 50 23.38 -2.43 -11.61
N ALA A 51 24.68 -2.72 -11.62
CA ALA A 51 25.67 -1.81 -12.17
C ALA A 51 25.47 -1.56 -13.68
N ALA A 52 24.90 -2.52 -14.41
CA ALA A 52 24.56 -2.41 -15.82
C ALA A 52 23.22 -1.70 -16.10
N GLU A 53 22.37 -1.52 -15.08
CA GLU A 53 21.11 -0.79 -15.20
C GLU A 53 21.34 0.73 -15.26
N ALA A 54 20.50 1.43 -16.03
CA ALA A 54 20.54 2.89 -16.08
C ALA A 54 20.29 3.49 -14.68
N GLY A 55 21.26 4.27 -14.17
CA GLY A 55 21.19 4.90 -12.85
C GLY A 55 21.78 4.08 -11.70
N GLY A 56 22.19 2.82 -11.92
CA GLY A 56 22.76 1.97 -10.85
C GLY A 56 24.04 2.53 -10.24
N MET A 57 24.99 2.97 -11.06
CA MET A 57 26.23 3.60 -10.57
C MET A 57 25.96 4.93 -9.85
N GLU A 58 25.04 5.76 -10.36
CA GLU A 58 24.66 7.05 -9.78
C GLU A 58 24.05 6.87 -8.38
N MET A 59 23.22 5.83 -8.23
CA MET A 59 22.61 5.42 -6.99
C MET A 59 23.66 5.12 -5.90
N PHE A 60 24.67 4.33 -6.25
CA PHE A 60 25.73 3.94 -5.31
C PHE A 60 26.66 5.11 -4.96
N ALA A 61 26.99 5.95 -5.95
CA ALA A 61 27.77 7.16 -5.74
C ALA A 61 27.04 8.15 -4.82
N ALA A 62 25.71 8.24 -4.93
CA ALA A 62 24.91 9.05 -4.03
C ALA A 62 24.84 8.46 -2.61
N GLU A 63 24.75 7.14 -2.46
CA GLU A 63 24.83 6.47 -1.16
C GLU A 63 26.18 6.76 -0.48
N ALA A 64 27.29 6.69 -1.22
CA ALA A 64 28.62 7.07 -0.72
C ALA A 64 28.69 8.54 -0.30
N ARG A 65 28.19 9.45 -1.13
CA ARG A 65 28.21 10.89 -0.86
C ARG A 65 27.41 11.23 0.39
N ILE A 66 26.15 10.78 0.45
CA ILE A 66 25.25 11.08 1.57
C ILE A 66 25.75 10.39 2.84
N GLY A 67 26.13 9.11 2.76
CA GLY A 67 26.67 8.38 3.92
C GLY A 67 27.93 9.02 4.51
N GLY A 68 28.73 9.71 3.68
CA GLY A 68 29.92 10.44 4.13
C GLY A 68 29.61 11.73 4.91
N GLU A 69 28.43 12.32 4.72
CA GLU A 69 28.00 13.56 5.41
C GLU A 69 27.30 13.24 6.75
N VAL A 70 26.82 12.01 6.97
CA VAL A 70 26.17 11.60 8.23
C VAL A 70 27.21 11.08 9.24
N ARG A 71 27.34 11.75 10.38
CA ARG A 71 28.18 11.29 11.50
C ARG A 71 27.41 11.34 12.81
N HIS A 72 27.05 10.18 13.34
CA HIS A 72 26.31 10.07 14.59
C HIS A 72 26.61 8.74 15.29
N PRO A 73 26.71 8.67 16.63
CA PRO A 73 26.97 7.42 17.35
C PRO A 73 25.96 6.31 17.04
N ASN A 74 24.70 6.67 16.82
CA ASN A 74 23.61 5.73 16.49
C ASN A 74 23.37 5.52 14.99
N VAL A 75 24.34 5.87 14.14
CA VAL A 75 24.34 5.59 12.70
C VAL A 75 25.59 4.78 12.36
N VAL A 76 25.46 3.79 11.48
CA VAL A 76 26.60 3.06 10.93
C VAL A 76 27.46 4.02 10.09
N GLU A 77 28.71 4.17 10.47
CA GLU A 77 29.68 5.04 9.80
C GLU A 77 30.14 4.46 8.46
N LEU A 78 30.11 5.30 7.41
CA LEU A 78 30.80 5.06 6.15
C LEU A 78 32.28 5.42 6.31
N LEU A 79 33.14 4.40 6.29
CA LEU A 79 34.59 4.55 6.43
C LEU A 79 35.28 4.87 5.11
N GLY A 80 34.67 4.50 3.98
CA GLY A 80 35.20 4.79 2.65
C GLY A 80 34.39 4.15 1.53
N SER A 81 34.76 4.46 0.31
CA SER A 81 34.18 3.89 -0.91
C SER A 81 35.26 3.76 -1.98
N GLY A 82 35.02 2.93 -2.99
CA GLY A 82 35.90 2.83 -4.13
C GLY A 82 35.33 1.90 -5.20
N GLU A 83 36.18 1.54 -6.15
CA GLU A 83 35.84 0.65 -7.26
C GLU A 83 36.94 -0.39 -7.44
N VAL A 84 36.55 -1.63 -7.74
CA VAL A 84 37.45 -2.69 -8.18
C VAL A 84 36.97 -3.14 -9.55
N GLY A 85 37.76 -2.85 -10.60
CA GLY A 85 37.26 -2.96 -11.97
C GLY A 85 36.10 -1.98 -12.19
N GLU A 86 34.94 -2.50 -12.61
CA GLU A 86 33.70 -1.72 -12.79
C GLU A 86 32.70 -1.93 -11.64
N THR A 87 33.11 -2.60 -10.56
CA THR A 87 32.24 -2.89 -9.41
C THR A 87 32.48 -1.89 -8.29
N PRO A 88 31.55 -0.96 -8.01
CA PRO A 88 31.67 -0.05 -6.90
C PRO A 88 31.41 -0.77 -5.56
N TYR A 89 32.08 -0.31 -4.50
CA TYR A 89 31.96 -0.83 -3.14
C TYR A 89 31.99 0.28 -2.08
N LEU A 90 31.30 0.04 -0.97
CA LEU A 90 31.34 0.84 0.26
C LEU A 90 32.01 0.03 1.36
N ILE A 91 32.74 0.74 2.23
CA ILE A 91 33.33 0.22 3.44
C ILE A 91 32.64 0.87 4.63
N LEU A 92 31.94 0.05 5.40
CA LEU A 92 31.19 0.46 6.57
C LEU A 92 31.90 -0.06 7.83
N GLU A 93 31.67 0.61 8.96
CA GLU A 93 32.09 0.05 10.24
C GLU A 93 31.42 -1.30 10.50
N TYR A 94 32.16 -2.22 11.12
CA TYR A 94 31.62 -3.51 11.53
C TYR A 94 31.08 -3.42 12.95
N ILE A 95 29.79 -3.76 13.13
CA ILE A 95 29.13 -3.80 14.44
C ILE A 95 29.10 -5.25 14.93
N PRO A 96 29.89 -5.61 15.94
CA PRO A 96 29.85 -6.96 16.51
C PRO A 96 28.54 -7.15 17.29
N GLY A 97 27.70 -8.09 16.87
CA GLY A 97 26.41 -8.40 17.49
C GLY A 97 25.40 -8.94 16.47
N CYS A 98 24.14 -8.51 16.59
CA CYS A 98 23.05 -8.93 15.69
C CYS A 98 22.14 -7.75 15.35
N ASP A 99 21.30 -7.91 14.33
CA ASP A 99 20.19 -6.98 14.08
C ASP A 99 19.02 -7.20 15.06
N LEU A 100 18.18 -6.19 15.22
CA LEU A 100 17.02 -6.20 16.11
C LEU A 100 16.00 -7.26 15.69
N TRP A 101 15.84 -7.51 14.38
CA TRP A 101 14.97 -8.57 13.88
C TRP A 101 15.35 -9.93 14.45
N ARG A 102 16.64 -10.24 14.47
CA ARG A 102 17.20 -11.47 15.02
C ARG A 102 17.00 -11.56 16.53
N LEU A 103 17.22 -10.47 17.27
CA LEU A 103 16.92 -10.44 18.71
C LEU A 103 15.43 -10.73 18.96
N MET A 104 14.53 -10.06 18.25
CA MET A 104 13.08 -10.27 18.38
C MET A 104 12.68 -11.69 18.00
N ARG A 105 13.28 -12.27 16.96
CA ARG A 105 13.03 -13.66 16.56
C ARG A 105 13.49 -14.64 17.62
N TRP A 106 14.67 -14.43 18.20
CA TRP A 106 15.19 -15.26 19.28
C TRP A 106 14.28 -15.17 20.53
N LEU A 107 13.90 -13.96 20.95
CA LEU A 107 12.97 -13.74 22.06
C LEU A 107 11.65 -14.52 21.87
N ARG A 108 11.06 -14.46 20.66
CA ARG A 108 9.84 -15.21 20.34
C ARG A 108 10.04 -16.73 20.45
N ARG A 109 11.17 -17.26 19.94
CA ARG A 109 11.48 -18.70 20.02
C ARG A 109 11.62 -19.16 21.47
N GLU A 110 12.22 -18.34 22.31
CA GLU A 110 12.40 -18.62 23.74
C GLU A 110 11.14 -18.34 24.58
N GLY A 111 10.04 -17.86 23.96
CA GLY A 111 8.84 -17.45 24.70
C GLY A 111 9.07 -16.27 25.65
N ARG A 112 10.08 -15.44 25.37
CA ARG A 112 10.49 -14.29 26.18
C ARG A 112 9.94 -12.99 25.60
N ALA A 113 9.54 -12.07 26.46
CA ALA A 113 9.27 -10.68 26.09
C ALA A 113 10.50 -9.81 26.35
N LEU A 114 10.66 -8.75 25.56
CA LEU A 114 11.63 -7.70 25.85
C LEU A 114 11.07 -6.80 26.97
N GLY A 115 11.92 -6.40 27.92
CA GLY A 115 11.53 -5.41 28.93
C GLY A 115 11.21 -4.05 28.29
N VAL A 116 10.30 -3.29 28.92
CA VAL A 116 9.89 -1.96 28.43
C VAL A 116 11.08 -1.00 28.36
N GLU A 117 11.94 -0.95 29.37
CA GLU A 117 13.10 -0.04 29.38
C GLU A 117 14.13 -0.37 28.29
N PRO A 118 14.55 -1.64 28.08
CA PRO A 118 15.34 -2.01 26.90
C PRO A 118 14.69 -1.63 25.57
N ALA A 119 13.38 -1.87 25.41
CA ALA A 119 12.66 -1.49 24.19
C ALA A 119 12.72 0.02 23.95
N ILE A 120 12.50 0.82 24.99
CA ILE A 120 12.54 2.28 24.91
C ILE A 120 13.96 2.79 24.65
N LEU A 121 14.98 2.21 25.27
CA LEU A 121 16.36 2.61 25.01
C LEU A 121 16.77 2.33 23.57
N ILE A 122 16.37 1.17 23.02
CA ILE A 122 16.59 0.83 21.60
C ILE A 122 15.88 1.85 20.70
N MET A 123 14.61 2.16 20.99
CA MET A 123 13.85 3.12 20.21
C MET A 123 14.43 4.54 20.28
N ARG A 124 14.83 5.00 21.47
CA ARG A 124 15.45 6.32 21.64
C ARG A 124 16.72 6.43 20.81
N ASP A 125 17.63 5.47 20.92
CA ASP A 125 18.90 5.48 20.18
C ASP A 125 18.65 5.38 18.65
N LEU A 126 17.69 4.56 18.22
CA LEU A 126 17.23 4.51 16.82
C LEU A 126 16.73 5.89 16.34
N LEU A 127 15.88 6.55 17.12
CA LEU A 127 15.29 7.84 16.79
C LEU A 127 16.35 8.96 16.78
N GLN A 128 17.36 8.91 17.65
CA GLN A 128 18.50 9.82 17.59
C GLN A 128 19.31 9.63 16.31
N GLY A 129 19.55 8.39 15.89
CA GLY A 129 20.18 8.10 14.60
C GLY A 129 19.35 8.58 13.41
N LEU A 130 18.03 8.40 13.47
CA LEU A 130 17.11 8.84 12.43
C LEU A 130 17.02 10.36 12.34
N GLU A 131 16.99 11.08 13.47
CA GLU A 131 17.05 12.55 13.49
C GLU A 131 18.33 13.06 12.82
N ALA A 132 19.48 12.44 13.12
CA ALA A 132 20.75 12.83 12.51
C ALA A 132 20.72 12.70 10.98
N VAL A 133 20.01 11.69 10.46
CA VAL A 133 19.82 11.49 9.01
C VAL A 133 18.90 12.57 8.44
N HIS A 134 17.75 12.80 9.07
CA HIS A 134 16.76 13.78 8.61
C HIS A 134 17.32 15.21 8.58
N GLN A 135 18.18 15.55 9.55
CA GLN A 135 18.81 16.88 9.67
C GLN A 135 20.11 17.04 8.87
N THR A 136 20.49 16.06 8.05
CA THR A 136 21.74 16.14 7.28
C THR A 136 21.69 17.31 6.29
N VAL A 137 22.76 18.09 6.27
CA VAL A 137 22.99 19.20 5.33
C VAL A 137 24.15 18.88 4.40
N ASP A 138 24.18 19.51 3.24
CA ASP A 138 25.34 19.46 2.36
C ASP A 138 26.50 20.35 2.89
N ARG A 139 27.63 20.34 2.18
CA ARG A 139 28.80 21.17 2.53
C ARG A 139 28.52 22.68 2.50
N GLY A 140 27.48 23.11 1.79
CA GLY A 140 27.01 24.49 1.73
C GLY A 140 26.02 24.85 2.84
N GLY A 141 25.62 23.89 3.68
CA GLY A 141 24.63 24.06 4.75
C GLY A 141 23.18 23.94 4.28
N ALA A 142 22.93 23.52 3.04
CA ALA A 142 21.57 23.31 2.54
C ALA A 142 21.03 21.94 3.01
N PRO A 143 19.79 21.84 3.50
CA PRO A 143 19.19 20.56 3.90
C PRO A 143 19.15 19.57 2.72
N LEU A 144 19.61 18.34 2.97
CA LEU A 144 19.54 17.26 1.98
C LEU A 144 18.17 16.56 1.97
N ALA A 145 17.30 16.85 2.95
CA ALA A 145 15.94 16.31 3.08
C ALA A 145 15.89 14.78 2.92
N ILE A 146 16.82 14.08 3.56
CA ILE A 146 16.97 12.62 3.42
C ILE A 146 15.81 11.94 4.16
N VAL A 147 15.16 11.00 3.48
CA VAL A 147 14.20 10.07 4.07
C VAL A 147 14.81 8.67 4.00
N HIS A 148 14.84 7.94 5.11
CA HIS A 148 15.45 6.61 5.18
C HIS A 148 14.68 5.57 4.34
N ARG A 149 13.35 5.60 4.37
CA ARG A 149 12.42 4.75 3.58
C ARG A 149 12.51 3.23 3.81
N ASP A 150 13.30 2.78 4.79
CA ASP A 150 13.48 1.36 5.11
C ASP A 150 13.75 1.13 6.60
N VAL A 151 13.17 1.96 7.47
CA VAL A 151 13.26 1.74 8.92
C VAL A 151 12.55 0.43 9.26
N SER A 152 13.30 -0.56 9.73
CA SER A 152 12.79 -1.89 10.10
C SER A 152 13.77 -2.57 11.05
N PRO A 153 13.37 -3.61 11.81
CA PRO A 153 14.26 -4.27 12.76
C PRO A 153 15.51 -4.89 12.11
N SER A 154 15.47 -5.24 10.82
CA SER A 154 16.66 -5.75 10.11
C SER A 154 17.73 -4.68 9.84
N ASN A 155 17.37 -3.40 9.90
CA ASN A 155 18.28 -2.27 9.69
C ASN A 155 18.67 -1.56 11.01
N VAL A 156 18.36 -2.19 12.16
CA VAL A 156 18.75 -1.69 13.49
C VAL A 156 19.75 -2.69 14.07
N LEU A 157 21.02 -2.33 14.08
CA LEU A 157 22.11 -3.16 14.58
C LEU A 157 22.30 -2.94 16.08
N LEU A 158 22.46 -4.04 16.80
CA LEU A 158 22.71 -4.08 18.24
C LEU A 158 24.11 -4.64 18.50
N SER A 159 24.94 -3.90 19.22
CA SER A 159 26.29 -4.34 19.56
C SER A 159 26.29 -5.29 20.76
N ILE A 160 27.33 -6.11 20.89
CA ILE A 160 27.61 -6.92 22.09
C ILE A 160 27.92 -6.09 23.35
N HIS A 161 27.94 -4.76 23.23
CA HIS A 161 28.11 -3.79 24.31
C HIS A 161 26.80 -3.04 24.62
N GLY A 162 25.71 -3.30 23.89
CA GLY A 162 24.41 -2.66 24.09
C GLY A 162 24.27 -1.31 23.37
N ASP A 163 25.10 -1.06 22.35
CA ASP A 163 24.94 0.10 21.46
C ASP A 163 23.92 -0.22 20.38
N VAL A 164 23.19 0.81 19.93
CA VAL A 164 22.19 0.69 18.86
C VAL A 164 22.59 1.59 17.71
N LYS A 165 22.62 1.04 16.50
CA LYS A 165 23.04 1.75 15.29
C LYS A 165 22.09 1.48 14.14
N LEU A 166 21.63 2.54 13.49
CA LEU A 166 20.83 2.50 12.28
C LEU A 166 21.74 2.28 11.06
N SER A 167 21.39 1.30 10.22
CA SER A 167 22.12 0.94 9.00
C SER A 167 21.25 1.11 7.75
N ASP A 168 21.89 1.10 6.57
CA ASP A 168 21.22 1.02 5.27
C ASP A 168 20.13 2.07 5.02
N PHE A 169 20.51 3.36 5.09
CA PHE A 169 19.66 4.44 4.60
C PHE A 169 19.33 4.19 3.13
N GLY A 170 18.05 4.03 2.80
CA GLY A 170 17.55 3.69 1.48
C GLY A 170 17.69 4.81 0.44
N ILE A 171 18.83 5.51 0.43
CA ILE A 171 19.23 6.56 -0.51
C ILE A 171 19.04 6.09 -1.95
N ALA A 172 19.37 4.82 -2.18
CA ALA A 172 19.09 4.11 -3.42
C ALA A 172 17.61 4.17 -3.87
N ARG A 173 16.69 3.98 -2.92
CA ARG A 173 15.24 4.06 -3.14
C ARG A 173 14.72 5.50 -3.18
N ALA A 174 15.48 6.47 -2.68
CA ALA A 174 15.12 7.88 -2.70
C ALA A 174 15.33 8.53 -4.08
N LEU A 175 16.41 8.16 -4.76
CA LEU A 175 16.77 8.73 -6.07
C LEU A 175 16.07 8.06 -7.25
N LEU A 176 15.80 6.76 -7.15
CA LEU A 176 15.02 6.02 -8.15
C LEU A 176 13.49 6.28 -8.03
N ALA A 177 13.08 7.21 -7.16
CA ALA A 177 11.68 7.48 -6.82
C ALA A 177 10.85 8.05 -7.98
N GLU A 178 11.49 8.44 -9.09
CA GLU A 178 10.80 8.62 -10.35
C GLU A 178 10.56 7.24 -11.00
N GLU A 179 9.33 6.77 -10.80
CA GLU A 179 8.64 5.66 -11.47
C GLU A 179 9.11 4.22 -11.21
N ARG A 180 10.37 3.93 -10.81
CA ARG A 180 10.87 2.53 -10.80
C ARG A 180 11.48 1.96 -9.51
N ALA A 181 11.81 2.75 -8.48
CA ALA A 181 12.41 2.20 -7.24
C ALA A 181 11.50 1.29 -6.41
N GLN A 182 10.18 1.40 -6.57
CA GLN A 182 9.23 0.63 -5.76
C GLN A 182 9.28 -0.87 -6.10
N HIS A 183 9.92 -1.24 -7.22
CA HIS A 183 10.09 -2.60 -7.73
C HIS A 183 11.28 -3.37 -7.14
N SER A 184 12.01 -2.82 -6.15
CA SER A 184 13.09 -3.58 -5.50
C SER A 184 12.49 -4.67 -4.61
N ASN A 185 12.40 -5.91 -5.12
CA ASN A 185 12.12 -7.19 -4.44
C ASN A 185 12.08 -7.04 -2.90
N ARG A 186 10.96 -6.53 -2.37
CA ARG A 186 10.85 -6.21 -0.95
C ARG A 186 10.62 -7.54 -0.27
N ALA A 187 11.63 -8.04 0.41
CA ALA A 187 11.52 -9.29 1.15
C ALA A 187 10.21 -9.31 1.93
N LYS A 188 9.43 -10.37 1.77
CA LYS A 188 8.06 -10.58 2.30
C LYS A 188 7.81 -10.06 3.73
N GLY A 189 8.84 -10.08 4.59
CA GLY A 189 8.78 -9.59 5.97
C GLY A 189 8.92 -8.07 6.18
N LYS A 190 9.24 -7.28 5.15
CA LYS A 190 9.41 -5.81 5.28
C LYS A 190 8.13 -5.01 4.99
N LEU A 191 7.08 -5.64 4.44
CA LEU A 191 5.83 -4.93 4.10
C LEU A 191 5.18 -4.28 5.32
N GLY A 192 5.25 -4.91 6.50
CA GLY A 192 4.69 -4.41 7.76
C GLY A 192 5.21 -3.03 8.19
N TYR A 193 6.35 -2.59 7.69
CA TYR A 193 6.97 -1.31 8.08
C TYR A 193 6.70 -0.18 7.09
N LEU A 194 5.88 -0.41 6.05
CA LEU A 194 5.46 0.66 5.15
C LEU A 194 4.52 1.63 5.86
N SER A 195 4.59 2.91 5.47
CA SER A 195 3.61 3.90 5.92
C SER A 195 2.35 3.91 5.06
N PRO A 196 1.21 4.40 5.58
CA PRO A 196 -0.04 4.50 4.82
C PRO A 196 0.10 5.28 3.49
N GLU A 197 0.91 6.32 3.45
CA GLU A 197 1.20 7.11 2.26
C GLU A 197 2.08 6.37 1.25
N GLN A 198 3.04 5.56 1.70
CA GLN A 198 3.82 4.68 0.81
C GLN A 198 2.94 3.62 0.16
N VAL A 199 2.03 3.00 0.92
CA VAL A 199 1.07 2.01 0.39
C VAL A 199 0.14 2.65 -0.65
N ARG A 200 -0.26 3.91 -0.43
CA ARG A 200 -1.11 4.67 -1.36
C ARG A 200 -0.37 5.25 -2.56
N GLY A 201 0.96 5.19 -2.60
CA GLY A 201 1.75 5.88 -3.63
C GLY A 201 1.67 7.41 -3.55
N ARG A 202 1.37 7.97 -2.36
CA ARG A 202 1.40 9.42 -2.11
C ARG A 202 2.86 9.88 -1.89
N PRO A 203 3.15 11.20 -2.05
CA PRO A 203 4.46 11.75 -1.71
C PRO A 203 4.88 11.37 -0.29
N VAL A 204 6.17 11.09 -0.12
CA VAL A 204 6.75 10.56 1.11
C VAL A 204 7.79 11.55 1.64
N ASP A 205 7.63 11.96 2.90
CA ASP A 205 8.63 12.72 3.65
C ASP A 205 9.13 11.94 4.87
N GLN A 206 9.91 12.60 5.73
CA GLN A 206 10.51 12.01 6.93
C GLN A 206 9.50 11.36 7.89
N ARG A 207 8.22 11.74 7.85
CA ARG A 207 7.18 11.23 8.73
C ARG A 207 6.77 9.80 8.39
N ALA A 208 7.11 9.31 7.20
CA ALA A 208 6.99 7.90 6.87
C ALA A 208 7.96 7.04 7.70
N ASP A 209 9.17 7.54 7.95
CA ASP A 209 10.13 6.86 8.82
C ASP A 209 9.66 6.86 10.28
N LEU A 210 8.95 7.91 10.72
CA LEU A 210 8.36 7.97 12.06
C LEU A 210 7.25 6.95 12.24
N PHE A 211 6.41 6.73 11.22
CA PHE A 211 5.42 5.66 11.23
C PHE A 211 6.10 4.29 11.35
N ALA A 212 7.10 4.03 10.53
CA ALA A 212 7.86 2.79 10.55
C ALA A 212 8.57 2.56 11.91
N ALA A 213 9.16 3.60 12.51
CA ALA A 213 9.70 3.55 13.86
C ALA A 213 8.62 3.28 14.92
N GLY A 214 7.41 3.85 14.75
CA GLY A 214 6.25 3.55 15.58
C GLY A 214 5.82 2.08 15.49
N VAL A 215 5.90 1.47 14.30
CA VAL A 215 5.67 0.03 14.12
C VAL A 215 6.71 -0.77 14.89
N VAL A 216 8.01 -0.44 14.77
CA VAL A 216 9.08 -1.09 15.53
C VAL A 216 8.84 -0.98 17.04
N ALA A 217 8.50 0.21 17.54
CA ALA A 217 8.19 0.42 18.95
C ALA A 217 7.02 -0.45 19.44
N ALA A 218 5.92 -0.49 18.67
CA ALA A 218 4.77 -1.32 18.99
C ALA A 218 5.14 -2.81 19.00
N GLU A 219 5.90 -3.30 18.02
CA GLU A 219 6.29 -4.70 17.96
C GLU A 219 7.23 -5.13 19.09
N LEU A 220 8.13 -4.24 19.53
CA LEU A 220 8.98 -4.51 20.70
C LEU A 220 8.14 -4.65 21.98
N LEU A 221 7.08 -3.84 22.12
CA LEU A 221 6.19 -3.86 23.28
C LEU A 221 5.18 -5.03 23.24
N ILE A 222 4.72 -5.43 22.06
CA ILE A 222 3.78 -6.54 21.87
C ILE A 222 4.51 -7.90 21.85
N GLY A 223 5.76 -7.94 21.36
CA GLY A 223 6.56 -9.16 21.17
C GLY A 223 6.27 -9.93 19.88
N ARG A 224 5.42 -9.40 18.99
CA ARG A 224 5.10 -9.95 17.66
C ARG A 224 4.80 -8.83 16.68
N GLU A 225 4.73 -9.19 15.40
CA GLU A 225 4.43 -8.27 14.29
C GLU A 225 3.10 -7.52 14.51
N LEU A 226 3.09 -6.21 14.23
CA LEU A 226 1.91 -5.35 14.43
C LEU A 226 0.90 -5.58 13.32
N PHE A 227 1.38 -5.60 12.08
CA PHE A 227 0.60 -5.89 10.89
C PHE A 227 0.94 -7.30 10.40
N ALA A 228 0.23 -8.29 10.94
CA ALA A 228 0.46 -9.70 10.68
C ALA A 228 -0.82 -10.43 10.25
N GLY A 229 -0.63 -11.54 9.54
CA GLY A 229 -1.69 -12.47 9.16
C GLY A 229 -2.32 -12.20 7.79
N GLY A 230 -2.72 -13.28 7.11
CA GLY A 230 -3.33 -13.23 5.79
C GLY A 230 -2.33 -13.08 4.64
N SER A 231 -2.84 -12.68 3.47
CA SER A 231 -2.02 -12.41 2.28
C SER A 231 -1.28 -11.07 2.39
N GLU A 232 -0.29 -10.84 1.55
CA GLU A 232 0.46 -9.58 1.50
C GLU A 232 -0.46 -8.37 1.25
N LEU A 233 -1.54 -8.57 0.47
CA LEU A 233 -2.58 -7.55 0.28
C LEU A 233 -3.34 -7.25 1.58
N ALA A 234 -3.59 -8.24 2.44
CA ALA A 234 -4.25 -8.02 3.73
C ALA A 234 -3.38 -7.17 4.68
N ILE A 235 -2.06 -7.40 4.67
CA ILE A 235 -1.11 -6.58 5.42
C ILE A 235 -1.14 -5.14 4.91
N LEU A 236 -1.07 -4.92 3.60
CA LEU A 236 -1.13 -3.58 2.99
C LEU A 236 -2.45 -2.86 3.31
N LEU A 237 -3.57 -3.58 3.34
CA LEU A 237 -4.86 -3.04 3.76
C LEU A 237 -4.83 -2.57 5.22
N ALA A 238 -4.29 -3.39 6.13
CA ALA A 238 -4.17 -3.04 7.53
C ALA A 238 -3.27 -1.80 7.74
N ILE A 239 -2.17 -1.70 7.00
CA ILE A 239 -1.28 -0.54 7.02
C ILE A 239 -1.98 0.70 6.49
N ARG A 240 -2.65 0.62 5.32
CA ARG A 240 -3.39 1.75 4.74
C ARG A 240 -4.38 2.33 5.74
N ASP A 241 -5.10 1.47 6.45
CA ASP A 241 -6.11 1.88 7.42
C ASP A 241 -5.53 2.25 8.79
N ALA A 242 -4.21 2.12 8.97
CA ALA A 242 -3.52 2.22 10.25
C ALA A 242 -4.24 1.40 11.34
N ASN A 243 -4.58 0.15 11.00
CA ASN A 243 -5.27 -0.76 11.92
C ASN A 243 -4.32 -1.27 13.00
N ILE A 244 -4.15 -0.46 14.05
CA ILE A 244 -3.27 -0.73 15.19
C ILE A 244 -3.98 -1.43 16.35
N ALA A 245 -5.12 -2.09 16.09
CA ALA A 245 -5.90 -2.77 17.13
C ALA A 245 -5.08 -3.76 17.99
N PRO A 246 -4.07 -4.50 17.46
CA PRO A 246 -3.19 -5.31 18.30
C PRO A 246 -2.43 -4.50 19.35
N PHE A 247 -1.96 -3.30 19.01
CA PHE A 247 -1.27 -2.39 19.94
C PHE A 247 -2.23 -1.76 20.95
N ASP A 248 -3.41 -1.31 20.50
CA ASP A 248 -4.40 -0.66 21.37
C ASP A 248 -4.84 -1.54 22.55
N ARG A 249 -4.91 -2.86 22.32
CA ARG A 249 -5.27 -3.86 23.34
C ARG A 249 -4.17 -4.13 24.37
N LEU A 250 -2.92 -3.70 24.12
CA LEU A 250 -1.80 -3.94 25.03
C LEU A 250 -1.99 -3.15 26.34
N ALA A 251 -1.89 -3.81 27.49
CA ALA A 251 -2.00 -3.15 28.80
C ALA A 251 -0.63 -2.60 29.24
N ILE A 252 -0.33 -1.36 28.85
CA ILE A 252 0.89 -0.61 29.22
C ILE A 252 0.52 0.77 29.76
N ASP A 253 1.52 1.48 30.27
CA ASP A 253 1.41 2.87 30.72
C ASP A 253 0.68 3.75 29.67
N PRO A 254 -0.36 4.52 30.06
CA PRO A 254 -1.14 5.31 29.12
C PRO A 254 -0.35 6.37 28.35
N ASP A 255 0.65 6.99 28.99
CA ASP A 255 1.45 8.04 28.35
C ASP A 255 2.41 7.41 27.32
N LEU A 256 3.00 6.26 27.65
CA LEU A 256 3.80 5.48 26.68
C LEU A 256 2.94 5.03 25.50
N LYS A 257 1.72 4.56 25.76
CA LYS A 257 0.79 4.15 24.70
C LYS A 257 0.44 5.34 23.79
N ALA A 258 0.17 6.51 24.37
CA ALA A 258 -0.13 7.73 23.62
C ALA A 258 1.06 8.17 22.75
N ALA A 259 2.28 8.11 23.28
CA ALA A 259 3.51 8.44 22.55
C ALA A 259 3.70 7.58 21.29
N VAL A 260 3.58 6.25 21.41
CA VAL A 260 3.71 5.33 20.27
C VAL A 260 2.52 5.47 19.31
N ARG A 261 1.31 5.65 19.84
CA ARG A 261 0.10 5.86 19.02
C ARG A 261 0.18 7.11 18.16
N ALA A 262 0.79 8.19 18.66
CA ALA A 262 0.98 9.42 17.90
C ALA A 262 1.88 9.20 16.66
N ALA A 263 2.94 8.38 16.76
CA ALA A 263 3.76 8.03 15.61
C ALA A 263 3.02 7.15 14.58
N LEU A 264 2.05 6.34 15.04
CA LEU A 264 1.22 5.44 14.23
C LEU A 264 -0.03 6.11 13.63
N ALA A 265 -0.17 7.44 13.71
CA ALA A 265 -1.30 8.14 13.12
C ALA A 265 -1.37 7.92 11.60
N ARG A 266 -2.59 7.75 11.09
CA ARG A 266 -2.82 7.49 9.66
C ARG A 266 -2.38 8.67 8.80
N ASP A 267 -2.76 9.87 9.21
CA ASP A 267 -2.39 11.12 8.56
C ASP A 267 -0.97 11.53 9.00
N PRO A 268 -0.02 11.77 8.07
CA PRO A 268 1.29 12.31 8.41
C PRO A 268 1.24 13.63 9.19
N ASP A 269 0.24 14.49 8.98
CA ASP A 269 0.12 15.79 9.67
C ASP A 269 -0.28 15.63 11.14
N GLU A 270 -0.88 14.49 11.52
CA GLU A 270 -1.23 14.15 12.90
C GLU A 270 -0.09 13.44 13.67
N ARG A 271 1.01 13.09 12.99
CA ARG A 271 2.13 12.39 13.62
C ARG A 271 3.00 13.32 14.45
N VAL A 272 3.82 12.73 15.31
CA VAL A 272 4.93 13.42 15.98
C VAL A 272 5.77 14.18 14.95
N PRO A 273 6.18 15.44 15.23
CA PRO A 273 6.74 16.34 14.21
C PRO A 273 8.16 15.98 13.77
N SER A 274 8.92 15.25 14.59
CA SER A 274 10.30 14.83 14.30
C SER A 274 10.71 13.58 15.09
N ALA A 275 11.82 12.97 14.71
CA ALA A 275 12.37 11.82 15.43
C ALA A 275 12.85 12.24 16.83
N ALA A 276 13.42 13.45 16.97
CA ALA A 276 13.76 14.02 18.27
C ALA A 276 12.52 14.20 19.18
N ALA A 277 11.39 14.68 18.65
CA ALA A 277 10.16 14.83 19.42
C ALA A 277 9.62 13.46 19.87
N PHE A 278 9.71 12.45 19.00
CA PHE A 278 9.32 11.09 19.36
C PHE A 278 10.24 10.53 20.46
N ALA A 279 11.56 10.66 20.34
CA ALA A 279 12.51 10.21 21.36
C ALA A 279 12.23 10.89 22.72
N ALA A 280 12.01 12.20 22.72
CA ALA A 280 11.69 12.97 23.91
C ALA A 280 10.39 12.50 24.59
N SER A 281 9.40 12.03 23.83
CA SER A 281 8.16 11.47 24.39
C SER A 281 8.36 10.09 25.04
N LEU A 282 9.42 9.35 24.68
CA LEU A 282 9.73 8.04 25.25
C LEU A 282 10.67 8.12 26.47
N GLU A 283 11.54 9.14 26.53
CA GLU A 283 12.54 9.32 27.59
C GLU A 283 12.00 9.23 29.03
N PRO A 284 10.81 9.80 29.38
CA PRO A 284 10.28 9.75 30.75
C PRO A 284 10.02 8.34 31.29
N HIS A 285 10.01 7.34 30.41
CA HIS A 285 9.78 5.94 30.76
C HIS A 285 11.09 5.16 31.02
N LEU A 286 12.26 5.78 30.88
CA LEU A 286 13.56 5.24 31.30
C LEU A 286 13.81 5.62 32.77
N ARG A 287 13.56 4.70 33.70
CA ARG A 287 13.71 4.94 35.15
C ARG A 287 15.02 4.38 35.69
N SER A 288 15.50 3.28 35.13
CA SER A 288 16.79 2.68 35.48
C SER A 288 17.97 3.46 34.89
N PRO A 289 19.16 3.41 35.52
CA PRO A 289 20.36 3.96 34.94
C PRO A 289 20.64 3.34 33.57
N GLU A 290 20.92 4.18 32.56
CA GLU A 290 21.17 3.73 31.19
C GLU A 290 22.24 2.63 31.10
N SER A 291 23.30 2.72 31.90
CA SER A 291 24.36 1.70 31.94
C SER A 291 23.86 0.31 32.37
N ALA A 292 22.80 0.23 33.17
CA ALA A 292 22.19 -1.04 33.54
C ALA A 292 21.38 -1.62 32.37
N ILE A 293 20.58 -0.79 31.71
CA ILE A 293 19.76 -1.18 30.57
C ILE A 293 20.65 -1.62 29.38
N ARG A 294 21.74 -0.88 29.10
CA ARG A 294 22.72 -1.28 28.06
C ARG A 294 23.37 -2.63 28.36
N ARG A 295 23.68 -2.93 29.63
CA ARG A 295 24.20 -4.25 30.02
C ARG A 295 23.18 -5.36 29.77
N GLU A 296 21.90 -5.12 30.05
CA GLU A 296 20.83 -6.06 29.75
C GLU A 296 20.72 -6.32 28.24
N ILE A 297 20.69 -5.26 27.42
CA ILE A 297 20.68 -5.40 25.95
C ILE A 297 21.91 -6.19 25.49
N ALA A 298 23.10 -5.86 25.99
CA ALA A 298 24.35 -6.55 25.64
C ALA A 298 24.29 -8.05 25.95
N GLU A 299 23.70 -8.44 27.09
CA GLU A 299 23.50 -9.84 27.46
C GLU A 299 22.55 -10.54 26.49
N LEU A 300 21.40 -9.93 26.20
CA LEU A 300 20.42 -10.45 25.23
C LEU A 300 21.02 -10.62 23.84
N VAL A 301 21.82 -9.65 23.38
CA VAL A 301 22.51 -9.70 22.08
C VAL A 301 23.50 -10.85 22.03
N ARG A 302 24.28 -11.09 23.09
CA ARG A 302 25.23 -12.21 23.14
C ARG A 302 24.51 -13.55 23.08
N LEU A 303 23.39 -13.69 23.79
CA LEU A 303 22.57 -14.91 23.75
C LEU A 303 21.98 -15.14 22.35
N ALA A 304 21.40 -14.11 21.74
CA ALA A 304 20.82 -14.18 20.39
C ALA A 304 21.89 -14.39 19.28
N SER A 305 23.12 -13.93 19.51
CA SER A 305 24.24 -14.10 18.58
C SER A 305 24.89 -15.48 18.70
N GLY A 306 25.04 -16.00 19.92
CA GLY A 306 25.69 -17.29 20.21
C GLY A 306 24.83 -18.52 19.90
N ALA A 307 23.50 -18.39 19.86
CA ALA A 307 22.58 -19.48 19.53
C ALA A 307 22.66 -19.99 18.06
N GLN A 308 23.71 -19.62 17.31
CA GLN A 308 23.86 -19.94 15.89
C GLN A 308 25.09 -20.80 15.57
N ASP A 309 26.04 -20.97 16.51
CA ASP A 309 27.14 -21.94 16.29
C ASP A 309 26.60 -23.39 16.16
N ASP A 310 25.35 -23.63 16.58
CA ASP A 310 24.64 -24.91 16.44
C ASP A 310 23.86 -25.06 15.11
N ASP A 311 23.77 -24.00 14.29
CA ASP A 311 22.87 -23.92 13.12
C ASP A 311 23.62 -23.66 11.79
N GLU A 312 24.96 -23.82 11.77
CA GLU A 312 25.84 -23.67 10.58
C GLU A 312 25.51 -24.64 9.41
N GLY A 313 24.52 -25.51 9.56
CA GLY A 313 24.03 -26.42 8.53
C GLY A 313 23.09 -25.79 7.48
N MET A 314 22.66 -24.54 7.63
CA MET A 314 21.68 -23.94 6.72
C MET A 314 22.23 -22.68 6.01
N GLN A 315 23.10 -22.92 5.02
CA GLN A 315 23.28 -21.97 3.92
C GLN A 315 21.91 -21.75 3.25
N ARG A 316 21.30 -20.57 3.42
CA ARG A 316 20.14 -20.16 2.62
C ARG A 316 20.50 -18.99 1.72
N THR A 317 20.59 -19.29 0.43
CA THR A 317 20.02 -18.45 -0.63
C THR A 317 18.60 -18.03 -0.25
N PRO A 318 18.11 -16.83 -0.61
CA PRO A 318 16.70 -16.52 -0.50
C PRO A 318 15.94 -17.27 -1.60
N GLU A 319 15.83 -18.59 -1.45
CA GLU A 319 14.79 -19.37 -2.08
C GLU A 319 13.62 -19.50 -1.10
N ILE A 320 12.44 -19.29 -1.68
CA ILE A 320 11.11 -19.43 -1.11
C ILE A 320 11.03 -20.72 -0.29
N SER A 321 10.85 -20.61 1.02
CA SER A 321 10.66 -21.75 1.92
C SER A 321 9.44 -21.52 2.81
N HIS A 322 8.50 -22.45 2.65
CA HIS A 322 7.22 -22.57 3.31
C HIS A 322 7.36 -22.74 4.83
N TRP A 323 6.48 -22.08 5.60
CA TRP A 323 6.27 -22.40 7.01
C TRP A 323 5.17 -23.45 7.12
N ALA A 324 5.52 -24.63 7.63
CA ALA A 324 4.61 -25.57 8.25
C ALA A 324 5.26 -26.07 9.57
N ASP A 325 4.40 -26.13 10.58
CA ASP A 325 4.41 -26.90 11.83
C ASP A 325 5.50 -26.65 12.89
N ASP A 326 5.06 -26.06 14.01
CA ASP A 326 5.07 -26.72 15.33
C ASP A 326 4.29 -25.87 16.35
N ALA A 327 3.12 -26.35 16.77
CA ALA A 327 2.33 -25.77 17.86
C ALA A 327 2.29 -26.76 19.05
N PRO A 328 2.58 -26.34 20.29
CA PRO A 328 2.41 -27.17 21.48
C PRO A 328 0.92 -27.28 21.89
N PRO A 329 0.53 -28.31 22.68
CA PRO A 329 -0.87 -28.65 22.91
C PRO A 329 -1.55 -27.74 23.95
N THR A 330 -2.79 -27.33 23.66
CA THR A 330 -3.68 -26.60 24.59
C THR A 330 -4.61 -27.56 25.34
N PRO A 331 -4.88 -27.36 26.65
CA PRO A 331 -6.02 -27.98 27.32
C PRO A 331 -7.31 -27.14 27.20
N SER A 332 -8.35 -27.86 26.76
CA SER A 332 -9.82 -27.75 26.80
C SER A 332 -10.58 -26.59 27.52
N THR A 333 -11.64 -26.13 26.82
CA THR A 333 -12.96 -25.55 27.23
C THR A 333 -12.97 -24.21 28.00
N ASP A 334 -13.80 -23.19 27.72
CA ASP A 334 -15.20 -23.12 27.24
C ASP A 334 -15.55 -21.80 26.46
N VAL A 335 -16.44 -21.93 25.45
CA VAL A 335 -17.42 -20.97 24.87
C VAL A 335 -17.05 -19.47 24.67
N PHE A 336 -16.64 -19.10 23.45
CA PHE A 336 -17.06 -17.86 22.76
C PHE A 336 -17.17 -18.12 21.24
N ILE A 337 -18.20 -17.56 20.62
CA ILE A 337 -18.66 -17.81 19.25
C ILE A 337 -17.55 -17.44 18.23
N SER A 338 -17.06 -18.46 17.53
CA SER A 338 -15.98 -18.40 16.53
C SER A 338 -16.45 -17.77 15.21
N ILE A 339 -15.63 -16.87 14.66
CA ILE A 339 -15.56 -16.64 13.22
C ILE A 339 -14.63 -17.74 12.72
N ASP A 340 -15.20 -18.81 12.15
CA ASP A 340 -14.41 -19.86 11.50
C ASP A 340 -13.81 -19.30 10.21
N VAL A 341 -12.59 -18.75 10.33
CA VAL A 341 -11.61 -18.74 9.24
C VAL A 341 -10.98 -20.12 9.28
N ASP A 342 -11.41 -21.00 8.38
CA ASP A 342 -10.79 -22.30 8.21
C ASP A 342 -9.31 -22.11 7.84
N LEU A 343 -8.43 -22.44 8.78
CA LEU A 343 -6.96 -22.40 8.68
C LEU A 343 -6.39 -23.80 8.38
N GLY A 344 -7.08 -24.58 7.54
CA GLY A 344 -6.70 -25.95 7.16
C GLY A 344 -5.74 -26.03 5.96
N ALA A 345 -4.60 -26.70 6.18
CA ALA A 345 -3.68 -27.38 5.25
C ALA A 345 -3.70 -27.04 3.74
N ARG A 346 -2.52 -26.66 3.21
CA ARG A 346 -2.22 -26.67 1.76
C ARG A 346 -2.37 -28.08 1.17
N PRO A 347 -3.09 -28.27 0.06
CA PRO A 347 -3.02 -29.52 -0.70
C PRO A 347 -1.62 -29.73 -1.29
N SER A 348 -1.17 -30.99 -1.22
CA SER A 348 0.10 -31.52 -1.74
C SER A 348 0.32 -31.24 -3.23
N ALA A 349 1.60 -31.06 -3.61
CA ALA A 349 2.05 -30.81 -4.97
C ALA A 349 1.94 -32.05 -5.88
N ALA A 350 1.05 -32.01 -6.91
CA ALA A 350 1.12 -32.68 -8.22
C ALA A 350 -0.15 -32.35 -9.07
N PRO A 351 -0.14 -32.38 -10.43
CA PRO A 351 0.89 -32.01 -11.41
C PRO A 351 0.54 -30.70 -12.16
N THR A 352 1.55 -30.03 -12.70
CA THR A 352 1.53 -28.67 -13.28
C THR A 352 1.13 -28.63 -14.77
N ALA A 353 0.78 -29.76 -15.39
CA ALA A 353 0.70 -29.89 -16.86
C ALA A 353 -0.70 -30.14 -17.45
N GLU A 354 -1.72 -30.48 -16.65
CA GLU A 354 -3.03 -30.94 -17.20
C GLU A 354 -4.05 -29.82 -17.44
N LEU A 355 -3.84 -28.60 -16.95
CA LEU A 355 -4.85 -27.52 -17.01
C LEU A 355 -4.67 -26.54 -18.19
N SER A 356 -3.47 -26.41 -18.77
CA SER A 356 -3.24 -25.47 -19.89
C SER A 356 -3.74 -26.01 -21.24
N ASP A 357 -3.94 -27.31 -21.35
CA ASP A 357 -4.42 -27.97 -22.57
C ASP A 357 -5.90 -28.35 -22.58
N GLN A 358 -6.64 -28.02 -21.51
CA GLN A 358 -8.06 -28.31 -21.46
C GLN A 358 -8.83 -27.42 -22.43
N THR A 359 -9.75 -28.05 -23.14
CA THR A 359 -10.64 -27.39 -24.09
C THR A 359 -12.06 -27.42 -23.56
N TYR A 360 -12.73 -26.28 -23.65
CA TYR A 360 -14.09 -26.09 -23.16
C TYR A 360 -15.02 -25.88 -24.36
N ALA A 361 -15.83 -26.87 -24.68
CA ALA A 361 -16.86 -26.74 -25.69
C ALA A 361 -18.13 -26.18 -25.03
N VAL A 362 -18.70 -25.10 -25.58
CA VAL A 362 -19.89 -24.46 -25.01
C VAL A 362 -21.06 -24.54 -25.98
N GLU A 363 -22.19 -25.05 -25.48
CA GLU A 363 -23.47 -25.10 -26.16
C GLU A 363 -24.46 -24.18 -25.45
N THR A 364 -25.02 -23.22 -26.19
CA THR A 364 -25.98 -22.27 -25.62
C THR A 364 -27.35 -22.92 -25.42
N ALA A 365 -28.16 -22.39 -24.50
CA ALA A 365 -29.50 -22.92 -24.18
C ALA A 365 -30.48 -23.00 -25.38
N ASP A 366 -30.21 -22.28 -26.48
CA ASP A 366 -30.92 -22.33 -27.77
C ASP A 366 -30.38 -23.40 -28.74
N GLY A 367 -29.45 -24.26 -28.30
CA GLY A 367 -28.97 -25.43 -29.04
C GLY A 367 -27.91 -25.14 -30.10
N ARG A 368 -27.27 -23.97 -30.06
CA ARG A 368 -26.18 -23.61 -30.99
C ARG A 368 -24.82 -23.79 -30.31
N VAL A 369 -23.94 -24.59 -30.93
CA VAL A 369 -22.53 -24.71 -30.51
C VAL A 369 -21.83 -23.39 -30.81
N ARG A 370 -21.34 -22.70 -29.78
CA ARG A 370 -20.76 -21.36 -29.96
C ARG A 370 -19.28 -21.38 -30.38
N ALA A 371 -18.46 -22.20 -29.74
CA ALA A 371 -17.03 -22.40 -30.04
C ALA A 371 -16.39 -23.38 -29.04
N VAL A 372 -15.14 -23.78 -29.32
CA VAL A 372 -14.22 -24.38 -28.35
C VAL A 372 -13.35 -23.25 -27.79
N TYR A 373 -13.31 -23.12 -26.48
CA TYR A 373 -12.60 -22.08 -25.75
C TYR A 373 -11.42 -22.69 -24.98
N ARG A 374 -10.33 -21.92 -24.83
CA ARG A 374 -9.37 -22.11 -23.74
C ARG A 374 -9.94 -21.48 -22.46
N PHE A 375 -9.43 -21.87 -21.29
CA PHE A 375 -9.97 -21.41 -20.00
C PHE A 375 -10.07 -19.87 -19.89
N ALA A 376 -9.04 -19.14 -20.32
CA ALA A 376 -9.03 -17.68 -20.27
C ALA A 376 -10.12 -17.06 -21.16
N GLU A 377 -10.31 -17.59 -22.37
CA GLU A 377 -11.34 -17.14 -23.32
C GLU A 377 -12.74 -17.45 -22.78
N LEU A 378 -12.92 -18.63 -22.18
CA LEU A 378 -14.18 -19.01 -21.53
C LEU A 378 -14.46 -18.12 -20.33
N ALA A 379 -13.48 -17.87 -19.46
CA ALA A 379 -13.62 -17.00 -18.30
C ALA A 379 -14.00 -15.57 -18.70
N GLN A 380 -13.43 -15.06 -19.80
CA GLN A 380 -13.81 -13.76 -20.36
C GLN A 380 -15.24 -13.77 -20.93
N ALA A 381 -15.59 -14.78 -21.73
CA ALA A 381 -16.92 -14.89 -22.33
C ALA A 381 -18.02 -15.09 -21.27
N LEU A 382 -17.72 -15.83 -20.21
CA LEU A 382 -18.54 -15.87 -19.00
C LEU A 382 -18.63 -14.47 -18.41
N THR A 383 -17.53 -13.84 -18.00
CA THR A 383 -17.58 -12.59 -17.23
C THR A 383 -18.28 -11.44 -17.98
N THR A 384 -18.27 -11.47 -19.31
CA THR A 384 -18.87 -10.43 -20.18
C THR A 384 -20.34 -10.64 -20.54
N GLY A 385 -21.01 -11.67 -20.02
CA GLY A 385 -22.43 -11.89 -20.35
C GLY A 385 -22.64 -12.70 -21.61
N HIS A 386 -21.57 -13.06 -22.33
CA HIS A 386 -21.71 -13.82 -23.57
C HIS A 386 -22.12 -15.26 -23.29
N ILE A 387 -21.54 -15.91 -22.28
CA ILE A 387 -21.94 -17.26 -21.84
C ILE A 387 -22.67 -17.16 -20.50
N GLY A 388 -23.87 -17.72 -20.45
CA GLY A 388 -24.77 -17.69 -19.30
C GLY A 388 -24.60 -18.87 -18.34
N PRO A 389 -25.22 -18.78 -17.14
CA PRO A 389 -25.16 -19.84 -16.12
C PRO A 389 -25.77 -21.17 -16.56
N ASP A 390 -26.66 -21.11 -17.53
CA ASP A 390 -27.49 -22.22 -17.98
C ASP A 390 -26.99 -22.82 -19.30
N ASP A 391 -25.99 -22.18 -19.92
CA ASP A 391 -25.30 -22.75 -21.07
C ASP A 391 -24.53 -24.00 -20.61
N LEU A 392 -24.44 -24.99 -21.49
CA LEU A 392 -23.78 -26.25 -21.22
C LEU A 392 -22.31 -26.14 -21.62
N VAL A 393 -21.42 -26.60 -20.74
CA VAL A 393 -20.00 -26.69 -21.01
C VAL A 393 -19.54 -28.14 -20.89
N SER A 394 -18.76 -28.58 -21.86
CA SER A 394 -18.06 -29.87 -21.85
C SER A 394 -16.57 -29.60 -21.72
N ILE A 395 -15.93 -30.23 -20.73
CA ILE A 395 -14.50 -30.12 -20.46
C ILE A 395 -13.83 -31.35 -21.07
N ASP A 396 -12.92 -31.15 -22.03
CA ASP A 396 -12.20 -32.20 -22.75
C ASP A 396 -13.07 -33.32 -23.34
N GLY A 397 -14.26 -32.95 -23.83
CA GLY A 397 -15.21 -33.90 -24.43
C GLY A 397 -15.97 -34.76 -23.42
N GLY A 398 -15.94 -34.41 -22.13
CA GLY A 398 -16.80 -35.00 -21.10
C GLY A 398 -18.28 -34.65 -21.25
N GLU A 399 -19.14 -35.16 -20.37
CA GLU A 399 -20.58 -34.88 -20.42
C GLU A 399 -20.87 -33.37 -20.28
N PRO A 400 -21.68 -32.78 -21.18
CA PRO A 400 -22.07 -31.38 -21.08
C PRO A 400 -22.88 -31.15 -19.80
N ALA A 401 -22.42 -30.21 -18.97
CA ALA A 401 -23.14 -29.81 -17.78
C ALA A 401 -23.31 -28.28 -17.73
N PRO A 402 -24.36 -27.76 -17.09
CA PRO A 402 -24.57 -26.32 -16.97
C PRO A 402 -23.36 -25.64 -16.32
N VAL A 403 -22.96 -24.47 -16.82
CA VAL A 403 -21.85 -23.69 -16.24
C VAL A 403 -22.01 -23.51 -14.72
N ARG A 404 -23.23 -23.26 -14.23
CA ARG A 404 -23.55 -23.12 -12.79
C ARG A 404 -23.21 -24.35 -11.94
N SER A 405 -23.06 -25.52 -12.55
CA SER A 405 -22.70 -26.78 -11.86
C SER A 405 -21.19 -27.00 -11.75
N HIS A 406 -20.38 -26.13 -12.37
CA HIS A 406 -18.92 -26.14 -12.28
C HIS A 406 -18.43 -25.03 -11.33
N PRO A 407 -17.99 -25.35 -10.10
CA PRO A 407 -17.53 -24.34 -9.13
C PRO A 407 -16.34 -23.49 -9.60
N GLN A 408 -15.58 -24.00 -10.57
CA GLN A 408 -14.43 -23.31 -11.15
C GLN A 408 -14.83 -22.28 -12.22
N LEU A 409 -15.97 -22.49 -12.90
CA LEU A 409 -16.49 -21.59 -13.93
C LEU A 409 -17.54 -20.62 -13.38
N GLN A 410 -18.29 -21.05 -12.36
CA GLN A 410 -19.31 -20.24 -11.69
C GLN A 410 -18.77 -18.90 -11.17
N ARG A 411 -17.51 -18.88 -10.71
CA ARG A 411 -16.83 -17.65 -10.23
C ARG A 411 -16.56 -16.61 -11.32
N HIS A 412 -16.57 -17.04 -12.58
CA HIS A 412 -16.34 -16.21 -13.76
C HIS A 412 -17.63 -15.88 -14.48
N LEU A 413 -18.76 -16.44 -14.05
CA LEU A 413 -20.03 -16.01 -14.59
C LEU A 413 -20.13 -14.49 -14.44
N PRO A 414 -20.67 -13.83 -15.47
CA PRO A 414 -20.93 -12.42 -15.38
C PRO A 414 -21.79 -12.25 -14.14
N MET A 415 -21.53 -11.22 -13.33
CA MET A 415 -22.59 -10.72 -12.47
C MET A 415 -23.67 -10.11 -13.38
N SER A 416 -24.37 -10.96 -14.14
CA SER A 416 -25.55 -10.62 -14.94
C SER A 416 -26.75 -10.33 -14.04
N SER A 417 -26.68 -10.70 -12.78
CA SER A 417 -27.56 -10.20 -11.74
C SER A 417 -26.78 -9.22 -10.89
N MET A 418 -27.44 -8.14 -10.52
CA MET A 418 -27.08 -7.31 -9.37
C MET A 418 -26.51 -8.20 -8.24
N THR A 419 -25.57 -7.70 -7.43
CA THR A 419 -25.15 -8.51 -6.26
C THR A 419 -26.38 -8.97 -5.48
N PRO A 420 -26.37 -10.12 -4.78
CA PRO A 420 -27.54 -10.55 -4.01
C PRO A 420 -28.10 -9.43 -3.12
N VAL A 421 -27.20 -8.67 -2.48
CA VAL A 421 -27.53 -7.49 -1.68
C VAL A 421 -28.24 -6.40 -2.50
N THR A 422 -27.74 -6.11 -3.70
CA THR A 422 -28.34 -5.13 -4.63
C THR A 422 -29.69 -5.62 -5.17
N MET A 423 -29.80 -6.91 -5.55
CA MET A 423 -31.05 -7.52 -5.98
C MET A 423 -32.12 -7.42 -4.89
N ASP A 424 -31.78 -7.84 -3.68
CA ASP A 424 -32.67 -7.81 -2.53
C ASP A 424 -33.11 -6.38 -2.23
N ALA A 425 -32.18 -5.42 -2.25
CA ALA A 425 -32.49 -4.01 -2.02
C ALA A 425 -33.52 -3.46 -3.03
N ARG A 426 -33.34 -3.76 -4.33
CA ARG A 426 -34.24 -3.29 -5.40
C ARG A 426 -35.59 -4.00 -5.39
N LEU A 427 -35.64 -5.27 -5.03
CA LEU A 427 -36.90 -6.01 -4.89
C LEU A 427 -37.66 -5.58 -3.63
N ALA A 428 -36.95 -5.20 -2.57
CA ALA A 428 -37.54 -4.83 -1.29
C ALA A 428 -38.16 -3.42 -1.30
N LYS A 429 -37.61 -2.46 -2.06
CA LYS A 429 -38.14 -1.08 -2.11
C LYS A 429 -37.82 -0.33 -3.39
N GLU A 430 -38.67 0.66 -3.69
CA GLU A 430 -38.37 1.73 -4.64
C GLU A 430 -37.15 2.56 -4.21
N PRO A 431 -36.39 3.16 -5.16
CA PRO A 431 -35.22 3.95 -4.82
C PRO A 431 -35.58 5.21 -4.04
N ASP A 432 -34.75 5.54 -3.04
CA ASP A 432 -34.90 6.74 -2.22
C ASP A 432 -34.64 8.02 -3.03
N VAL A 433 -33.71 7.96 -3.99
CA VAL A 433 -33.35 9.07 -4.87
C VAL A 433 -33.19 8.58 -6.30
N ARG A 434 -33.62 9.40 -7.25
CA ARG A 434 -33.51 9.15 -8.70
C ARG A 434 -32.92 10.39 -9.39
N ARG A 435 -31.84 10.22 -10.14
CA ARG A 435 -31.12 11.29 -10.84
C ARG A 435 -30.81 10.88 -12.28
N ASN A 436 -31.05 11.77 -13.23
CA ASN A 436 -30.60 11.58 -14.61
C ASN A 436 -29.13 12.02 -14.74
N PHE A 437 -28.33 11.30 -15.53
CA PHE A 437 -26.93 11.70 -15.79
C PHE A 437 -26.83 13.02 -16.58
N ALA A 438 -27.85 13.36 -17.37
CA ALA A 438 -27.94 14.67 -18.03
C ALA A 438 -27.87 15.80 -16.99
N GLY A 439 -26.93 16.74 -17.19
CA GLY A 439 -26.70 17.86 -16.27
C GLY A 439 -25.95 17.50 -14.98
N ALA A 440 -25.17 16.41 -14.99
CA ALA A 440 -24.31 15.96 -13.88
C ALA A 440 -25.07 15.48 -12.62
N GLY A 441 -26.21 14.80 -12.82
CA GLY A 441 -27.04 14.32 -11.69
C GLY A 441 -26.33 13.33 -10.77
N PHE A 442 -25.38 12.53 -11.26
CA PHE A 442 -24.56 11.66 -10.41
C PHE A 442 -23.55 12.45 -9.56
N VAL A 443 -22.90 13.48 -10.11
CA VAL A 443 -21.99 14.36 -9.36
C VAL A 443 -22.71 14.97 -8.17
N ARG A 444 -23.91 15.49 -8.42
CA ARG A 444 -24.76 16.06 -7.37
C ARG A 444 -25.19 15.00 -6.36
N GLY A 445 -25.64 13.83 -6.81
CA GLY A 445 -26.07 12.74 -5.93
C GLY A 445 -24.95 12.27 -5.00
N LEU A 446 -23.76 12.04 -5.55
CA LEU A 446 -22.59 11.62 -4.78
C LEU A 446 -22.19 12.69 -3.75
N ALA A 447 -22.18 13.97 -4.14
CA ALA A 447 -21.86 15.06 -3.22
C ALA A 447 -22.92 15.25 -2.12
N GLU A 448 -24.20 15.07 -2.43
CA GLU A 448 -25.28 15.07 -1.43
C GLU A 448 -25.12 13.91 -0.42
N SER A 449 -24.78 12.70 -0.88
CA SER A 449 -24.50 11.55 0.01
C SER A 449 -23.25 11.76 0.88
N ALA A 450 -22.19 12.37 0.33
CA ALA A 450 -20.98 12.73 1.07
C ALA A 450 -21.29 13.63 2.26
N VAL A 451 -21.99 14.72 1.96
CA VAL A 451 -22.42 15.74 2.91
C VAL A 451 -23.33 15.16 3.99
N ALA A 452 -24.33 14.37 3.59
CA ALA A 452 -25.29 13.78 4.52
C ALA A 452 -24.72 12.57 5.29
N ARG A 453 -23.46 12.18 5.04
CA ARG A 453 -22.80 10.99 5.58
C ARG A 453 -23.66 9.74 5.41
N GLU A 454 -24.28 9.60 4.25
CA GLU A 454 -25.19 8.48 3.97
C GLU A 454 -24.42 7.17 3.76
N THR A 455 -24.98 6.08 4.26
CA THR A 455 -24.58 4.72 3.88
C THR A 455 -25.66 4.14 2.97
N GLY A 456 -25.27 3.58 1.83
CA GLY A 456 -26.20 3.07 0.83
C GLY A 456 -25.55 2.69 -0.50
N LEU A 457 -26.37 2.51 -1.53
CA LEU A 457 -25.97 2.06 -2.85
C LEU A 457 -26.46 3.02 -3.93
N TRP A 458 -25.55 3.55 -4.74
CA TRP A 458 -25.83 4.17 -6.02
C TRP A 458 -25.76 3.12 -7.14
N LEU A 459 -26.92 2.78 -7.70
CA LEU A 459 -27.05 1.94 -8.90
C LEU A 459 -27.14 2.83 -10.14
N CYS A 460 -26.10 2.78 -10.97
CA CYS A 460 -25.93 3.62 -12.16
C CYS A 460 -26.08 2.77 -13.43
N GLU A 461 -26.95 3.18 -14.36
CA GLU A 461 -27.24 2.43 -15.58
C GLU A 461 -27.23 3.35 -16.82
N GLN A 462 -26.48 2.97 -17.87
CA GLN A 462 -26.45 3.65 -19.18
C GLN A 462 -26.24 2.62 -20.30
N GLY A 463 -27.15 2.53 -21.27
CA GLY A 463 -26.93 1.76 -22.50
C GLY A 463 -26.57 0.28 -22.33
N GLY A 464 -27.01 -0.36 -21.23
CA GLY A 464 -26.64 -1.75 -20.88
C GLY A 464 -25.41 -1.87 -19.96
N SER A 465 -24.62 -0.80 -19.82
CA SER A 465 -23.60 -0.68 -18.79
C SER A 465 -24.23 -0.38 -17.43
N ARG A 466 -23.69 -1.01 -16.38
CA ARG A 466 -24.15 -0.88 -14.99
C ARG A 466 -22.97 -0.79 -14.04
N LYS A 467 -23.06 0.14 -13.08
CA LYS A 467 -22.15 0.23 -11.94
C LYS A 467 -22.91 0.31 -10.63
N GLU A 468 -22.37 -0.38 -9.62
CA GLU A 468 -22.89 -0.40 -8.25
C GLU A 468 -21.89 0.30 -7.33
N VAL A 469 -22.13 1.57 -7.01
CA VAL A 469 -21.26 2.36 -6.14
C VAL A 469 -21.85 2.37 -4.73
N TYR A 470 -21.24 1.61 -3.83
CA TYR A 470 -21.64 1.59 -2.43
C TYR A 470 -20.91 2.71 -1.70
N VAL A 471 -21.66 3.48 -0.93
CA VAL A 471 -21.15 4.55 -0.08
C VAL A 471 -21.33 4.16 1.38
N ASP A 472 -20.32 4.46 2.19
CA ASP A 472 -20.35 4.29 3.64
C ASP A 472 -19.95 5.60 4.30
N ARG A 473 -20.83 6.13 5.16
CA ARG A 473 -20.70 7.46 5.76
C ARG A 473 -20.35 8.55 4.73
N GLY A 474 -20.95 8.45 3.55
CA GLY A 474 -20.82 9.41 2.46
C GLY A 474 -19.63 9.19 1.52
N ALA A 475 -18.70 8.28 1.84
CA ALA A 475 -17.54 8.00 0.99
C ALA A 475 -17.73 6.70 0.18
N PRO A 476 -17.31 6.64 -1.10
CA PRO A 476 -17.30 5.39 -1.85
C PRO A 476 -16.47 4.31 -1.16
N ALA A 477 -17.13 3.19 -0.85
CA ALA A 477 -16.56 2.06 -0.12
C ALA A 477 -16.33 0.83 -1.00
N PHE A 478 -17.12 0.67 -2.07
CA PHE A 478 -16.97 -0.40 -3.05
C PHE A 478 -17.60 0.01 -4.39
N VAL A 479 -17.03 -0.47 -5.50
CA VAL A 479 -17.66 -0.34 -6.82
C VAL A 479 -17.67 -1.66 -7.57
N GLY A 480 -18.86 -2.11 -7.95
CA GLY A 480 -19.07 -3.17 -8.93
C GLY A 480 -19.28 -2.59 -10.32
N SER A 481 -18.84 -3.30 -11.36
CA SER A 481 -19.09 -2.93 -12.76
C SER A 481 -19.26 -4.17 -13.62
N ASN A 482 -20.17 -4.12 -14.59
CA ASN A 482 -20.35 -5.16 -15.60
C ASN A 482 -19.56 -4.90 -16.90
N ILE A 483 -18.73 -3.86 -16.95
CA ILE A 483 -17.95 -3.50 -18.13
C ILE A 483 -16.68 -4.36 -18.19
N ALA A 484 -16.53 -5.13 -19.28
CA ALA A 484 -15.43 -6.07 -19.50
C ALA A 484 -14.03 -5.45 -19.33
N GLY A 485 -13.82 -4.26 -19.91
CA GLY A 485 -12.53 -3.55 -19.84
C GLY A 485 -12.16 -3.08 -18.43
N GLU A 486 -13.09 -3.11 -17.49
CA GLU A 486 -12.87 -2.72 -16.10
C GLU A 486 -12.56 -3.92 -15.18
N MET A 487 -12.36 -5.11 -15.76
CA MET A 487 -11.86 -6.28 -15.03
C MET A 487 -10.39 -6.08 -14.65
N LEU A 488 -9.97 -6.57 -13.46
CA LEU A 488 -8.59 -6.40 -12.96
C LEU A 488 -7.55 -6.87 -13.97
N GLY A 489 -7.71 -8.05 -14.55
CA GLY A 489 -6.80 -8.56 -15.56
C GLY A 489 -6.67 -7.65 -16.79
N GLU A 490 -7.80 -7.25 -17.37
CA GLU A 490 -7.83 -6.36 -18.54
C GLU A 490 -7.22 -4.98 -18.24
N PHE A 491 -7.51 -4.43 -17.07
CA PHE A 491 -6.95 -3.15 -16.64
C PHE A 491 -5.42 -3.21 -16.46
N LEU A 492 -4.90 -4.30 -15.88
CA LEU A 492 -3.45 -4.48 -15.72
C LEU A 492 -2.77 -4.67 -17.09
N VAL A 493 -3.39 -5.40 -18.03
CA VAL A 493 -2.89 -5.55 -19.40
C VAL A 493 -2.90 -4.21 -20.15
N ALA A 494 -3.99 -3.43 -20.05
CA ALA A 494 -4.11 -2.14 -20.71
C ALA A 494 -3.06 -1.12 -20.25
N ARG A 495 -2.58 -1.25 -19.00
CA ARG A 495 -1.50 -0.41 -18.44
C ARG A 495 -0.10 -1.02 -18.61
N ALA A 496 0.01 -2.13 -19.34
CA ALA A 496 1.25 -2.87 -19.56
C ALA A 496 1.95 -3.34 -18.26
N VAL A 497 1.19 -3.53 -17.17
CA VAL A 497 1.70 -4.06 -15.90
C VAL A 497 1.97 -5.56 -16.04
N ILE A 498 1.09 -6.26 -16.75
CA ILE A 498 1.26 -7.66 -17.13
C ILE A 498 0.99 -7.85 -18.61
N SER A 499 1.64 -8.83 -19.21
CA SER A 499 1.33 -9.29 -20.57
C SER A 499 0.04 -10.13 -20.59
N ARG A 500 -0.58 -10.22 -21.78
CA ARG A 500 -1.74 -11.09 -22.00
C ARG A 500 -1.45 -12.56 -21.63
N GLY A 501 -0.28 -13.08 -22.02
CA GLY A 501 0.13 -14.44 -21.68
C GLY A 501 0.31 -14.68 -20.17
N GLN A 502 0.78 -13.68 -19.41
CA GLN A 502 0.84 -13.75 -17.95
C GLN A 502 -0.55 -13.78 -17.33
N LEU A 503 -1.50 -12.99 -17.85
CA LEU A 503 -2.89 -13.04 -17.41
C LEU A 503 -3.52 -14.41 -17.67
N ASP A 504 -3.33 -14.96 -18.86
CA ASP A 504 -3.86 -16.28 -19.23
C ASP A 504 -3.31 -17.37 -18.32
N THR A 505 -2.00 -17.33 -18.04
CA THR A 505 -1.33 -18.25 -17.11
C THR A 505 -1.88 -18.11 -15.70
N ALA A 506 -2.02 -16.87 -15.21
CA ALA A 506 -2.55 -16.59 -13.88
C ALA A 506 -3.98 -17.09 -13.73
N LEU A 507 -4.85 -16.86 -14.72
CA LEU A 507 -6.21 -17.38 -14.72
C LEU A 507 -6.24 -18.92 -14.67
N ALA A 508 -5.38 -19.59 -15.43
CA ALA A 508 -5.30 -21.05 -15.47
C ALA A 508 -4.89 -21.67 -14.12
N VAL A 509 -4.01 -21.03 -13.35
CA VAL A 509 -3.57 -21.54 -12.04
C VAL A 509 -4.31 -20.92 -10.85
N MET A 510 -5.19 -19.95 -11.09
CA MET A 510 -5.96 -19.22 -10.07
C MET A 510 -6.70 -20.13 -9.06
N PRO A 511 -7.26 -21.30 -9.44
CA PRO A 511 -7.86 -22.22 -8.47
C PRO A 511 -6.91 -22.66 -7.33
N ARG A 512 -5.59 -22.55 -7.51
CA ARG A 512 -4.57 -22.89 -6.50
C ARG A 512 -4.34 -21.78 -5.47
N PHE A 513 -4.80 -20.56 -5.75
CA PHE A 513 -4.59 -19.36 -4.92
C PHE A 513 -5.92 -18.79 -4.42
N GLU A 514 -6.75 -19.66 -3.82
CA GLU A 514 -8.08 -19.30 -3.28
C GLU A 514 -9.05 -18.70 -4.32
N GLY A 515 -8.71 -18.77 -5.62
CA GLY A 515 -9.54 -18.21 -6.69
C GLY A 515 -9.44 -16.69 -6.87
N ARG A 516 -8.48 -16.00 -6.23
CA ARG A 516 -8.30 -14.55 -6.37
C ARG A 516 -7.16 -14.23 -7.34
N LEU A 517 -7.49 -13.52 -8.43
CA LEU A 517 -6.51 -13.13 -9.45
C LEU A 517 -5.35 -12.33 -8.85
N GLY A 518 -5.62 -11.40 -7.94
CA GLY A 518 -4.59 -10.58 -7.31
C GLY A 518 -3.55 -11.40 -6.54
N ASP A 519 -3.98 -12.30 -5.67
CA ASP A 519 -3.05 -13.18 -4.92
C ASP A 519 -2.30 -14.15 -5.85
N THR A 520 -2.93 -14.55 -6.96
CA THR A 520 -2.28 -15.40 -7.97
C THR A 520 -1.15 -14.66 -8.69
N LEU A 521 -1.39 -13.42 -9.10
CA LEU A 521 -0.40 -12.59 -9.79
C LEU A 521 0.83 -12.31 -8.89
N VAL A 522 0.58 -12.03 -7.61
CA VAL A 522 1.64 -11.88 -6.61
C VAL A 522 2.37 -13.20 -6.37
N GLY A 523 1.62 -14.29 -6.19
CA GLY A 523 2.19 -15.61 -5.93
C GLY A 523 3.04 -16.17 -7.06
N LEU A 524 2.75 -15.77 -8.32
CA LEU A 524 3.57 -16.09 -9.50
C LEU A 524 4.75 -15.13 -9.71
N GLY A 525 4.85 -14.05 -8.91
CA GLY A 525 5.89 -13.03 -9.06
C GLY A 525 5.73 -12.18 -10.33
N TYR A 526 4.51 -12.07 -10.87
CA TYR A 526 4.24 -11.22 -12.04
C TYR A 526 4.03 -9.75 -11.69
N VAL A 527 3.56 -9.48 -10.48
CA VAL A 527 3.32 -8.11 -9.99
C VAL A 527 3.69 -8.06 -8.51
N GLU A 528 4.36 -6.99 -8.09
CA GLU A 528 4.67 -6.78 -6.67
C GLU A 528 3.39 -6.43 -5.89
N PRO A 529 3.27 -6.81 -4.60
CA PRO A 529 2.03 -6.62 -3.83
C PRO A 529 1.59 -5.17 -3.71
N VAL A 530 2.56 -4.25 -3.51
CA VAL A 530 2.30 -2.81 -3.38
C VAL A 530 1.84 -2.22 -4.70
N GLU A 531 2.49 -2.60 -5.79
CA GLU A 531 2.13 -2.17 -7.14
C GLU A 531 0.72 -2.66 -7.50
N LEU A 532 0.44 -3.94 -7.27
CA LEU A 532 -0.90 -4.50 -7.46
C LEU A 532 -1.95 -3.77 -6.61
N PHE A 533 -1.64 -3.50 -5.34
CA PHE A 533 -2.52 -2.75 -4.44
C PHE A 533 -2.87 -1.37 -5.01
N GLN A 534 -1.86 -0.64 -5.47
CA GLN A 534 -2.03 0.68 -6.08
C GLN A 534 -2.85 0.60 -7.37
N HIS A 535 -2.63 -0.41 -8.21
CA HIS A 535 -3.42 -0.62 -9.43
C HIS A 535 -4.86 -1.02 -9.14
N ILE A 536 -5.13 -1.83 -8.10
CA ILE A 536 -6.50 -2.13 -7.67
C ILE A 536 -7.19 -0.85 -7.21
N ALA A 537 -6.53 -0.03 -6.39
CA ALA A 537 -7.06 1.25 -5.93
C ALA A 537 -7.33 2.21 -7.11
N ALA A 538 -6.38 2.32 -8.04
CA ALA A 538 -6.52 3.13 -9.25
C ALA A 538 -7.66 2.63 -10.14
N GLN A 539 -7.77 1.32 -10.36
CA GLN A 539 -8.84 0.73 -11.15
C GLN A 539 -10.21 1.08 -10.58
N VAL A 540 -10.38 0.91 -9.28
CA VAL A 540 -11.65 1.25 -8.63
C VAL A 540 -11.95 2.73 -8.77
N ARG A 541 -10.97 3.60 -8.55
CA ARG A 541 -11.13 5.03 -8.76
C ARG A 541 -11.58 5.35 -10.18
N GLU A 542 -10.96 4.73 -11.19
CA GLU A 542 -11.30 4.89 -12.61
C GLU A 542 -12.74 4.44 -12.91
N LYS A 543 -13.21 3.33 -12.32
CA LYS A 543 -14.60 2.87 -12.47
C LYS A 543 -15.60 3.94 -12.04
N ILE A 544 -15.32 4.66 -10.95
CA ILE A 544 -16.22 5.73 -10.47
C ILE A 544 -16.04 6.99 -11.30
N LEU A 545 -14.81 7.37 -11.67
CA LEU A 545 -14.56 8.55 -12.49
C LEU A 545 -15.20 8.46 -13.88
N ASP A 546 -15.30 7.27 -14.46
CA ASP A 546 -16.00 7.06 -15.72
C ASP A 546 -17.49 7.44 -15.64
N LEU A 547 -18.15 7.32 -14.48
CA LEU A 547 -19.53 7.80 -14.29
C LEU A 547 -19.67 9.31 -14.46
N PHE A 548 -18.58 10.07 -14.30
CA PHE A 548 -18.60 11.51 -14.53
C PHE A 548 -18.64 11.85 -16.02
N ALA A 549 -18.21 10.95 -16.91
CA ALA A 549 -18.31 11.11 -18.35
C ALA A 549 -19.70 10.73 -18.90
N TRP A 550 -20.51 10.01 -18.12
CA TRP A 550 -21.84 9.57 -18.55
C TRP A 550 -22.79 10.77 -18.69
N THR A 551 -23.42 10.87 -19.86
CA THR A 551 -24.32 11.99 -20.23
C THR A 551 -25.78 11.55 -20.36
N SER A 552 -26.05 10.24 -20.27
CA SER A 552 -27.37 9.66 -20.43
C SER A 552 -27.59 8.50 -19.44
N GLY A 553 -28.83 8.03 -19.33
CA GLY A 553 -29.18 7.00 -18.36
C GLY A 553 -29.51 7.58 -16.97
N GLU A 554 -29.38 6.75 -15.94
CA GLU A 554 -29.91 7.07 -14.62
C GLU A 554 -29.05 6.55 -13.47
N ALA A 555 -28.94 7.33 -12.40
CA ALA A 555 -28.39 6.96 -11.11
C ALA A 555 -29.51 6.92 -10.06
N THR A 556 -29.69 5.76 -9.41
CA THR A 556 -30.68 5.54 -8.35
C THR A 556 -30.00 5.23 -7.03
N PHE A 557 -30.49 5.79 -5.92
CA PHE A 557 -29.92 5.57 -4.60
C PHE A 557 -30.83 4.73 -3.73
N TYR A 558 -30.24 3.75 -3.04
CA TYR A 558 -30.90 2.91 -2.05
C TYR A 558 -30.20 3.10 -0.71
N ARG A 559 -30.82 3.83 0.21
CA ARG A 559 -30.29 4.13 1.54
C ARG A 559 -30.29 2.89 2.42
N GLY A 560 -29.24 2.73 3.23
CA GLY A 560 -29.09 1.66 4.22
C GLY A 560 -28.64 0.32 3.63
N VAL A 561 -28.37 0.24 2.32
CA VAL A 561 -27.83 -0.95 1.68
C VAL A 561 -26.32 -1.05 2.00
N PRO A 562 -25.88 -2.06 2.76
CA PRO A 562 -24.48 -2.20 3.09
C PRO A 562 -23.67 -2.73 1.89
N PRO A 563 -22.36 -2.43 1.82
CA PRO A 563 -21.48 -3.06 0.84
C PRO A 563 -21.34 -4.58 1.09
N PRO A 564 -21.01 -5.36 0.05
CA PRO A 564 -20.74 -6.78 0.20
C PRO A 564 -19.54 -7.04 1.14
N PRO A 565 -19.51 -8.19 1.84
CA PRO A 565 -18.54 -8.48 2.90
C PRO A 565 -17.10 -8.65 2.40
N SER A 566 -16.89 -9.16 1.18
CA SER A 566 -15.58 -9.27 0.53
C SER A 566 -15.23 -7.98 -0.22
N ARG A 567 -14.77 -6.96 0.51
CA ARG A 567 -14.39 -5.68 -0.08
C ARG A 567 -12.89 -5.43 0.00
N PHE A 568 -12.34 -4.93 -1.09
CA PHE A 568 -11.13 -4.12 -1.02
C PHE A 568 -11.60 -2.70 -0.68
N PRO A 569 -11.40 -2.21 0.55
CA PRO A 569 -11.84 -0.86 0.91
C PRO A 569 -11.06 0.14 0.06
N LEU A 570 -11.67 1.27 -0.27
CA LEU A 570 -11.12 2.16 -1.29
C LEU A 570 -10.31 3.30 -0.68
N GLY A 571 -10.66 3.72 0.54
CA GLY A 571 -10.02 4.85 1.20
C GLY A 571 -10.02 6.12 0.34
N ILE A 572 -10.97 6.21 -0.61
CA ILE A 572 -11.09 7.32 -1.56
C ILE A 572 -11.69 8.50 -0.81
N ASP A 573 -10.99 9.63 -0.84
CA ASP A 573 -11.56 10.89 -0.46
C ASP A 573 -12.61 11.31 -1.51
N VAL A 574 -13.86 11.48 -1.07
CA VAL A 574 -14.97 11.78 -1.96
C VAL A 574 -14.85 13.17 -2.60
N TRP A 575 -14.20 14.12 -1.94
CA TRP A 575 -13.96 15.45 -2.47
C TRP A 575 -12.83 15.45 -3.50
N GLU A 576 -11.74 14.71 -3.26
CA GLU A 576 -10.71 14.47 -4.28
C GLU A 576 -11.30 13.78 -5.52
N LEU A 577 -12.25 12.86 -5.31
CA LEU A 577 -12.94 12.16 -6.40
C LEU A 577 -13.87 13.09 -7.19
N LEU A 578 -14.65 13.93 -6.50
CA LEU A 578 -15.52 14.93 -7.12
C LEU A 578 -14.70 15.96 -7.92
N ASP A 579 -13.59 16.45 -7.37
CA ASP A 579 -12.68 17.37 -8.07
C ASP A 579 -12.12 16.72 -9.34
N ALA A 580 -11.54 15.52 -9.23
CA ALA A 580 -11.00 14.81 -10.39
C ALA A 580 -12.07 14.48 -11.44
N GLY A 581 -13.27 14.10 -11.01
CA GLY A 581 -14.38 13.82 -11.90
C GLY A 581 -14.88 15.06 -12.64
N LEU A 582 -14.95 16.21 -11.96
CA LEU A 582 -15.26 17.50 -12.60
C LEU A 582 -14.15 17.91 -13.58
N GLY A 583 -12.88 17.64 -13.26
CA GLY A 583 -11.76 17.83 -14.17
C GLY A 583 -11.91 17.02 -15.45
N ARG A 584 -12.32 15.74 -15.34
CA ARG A 584 -12.62 14.89 -16.50
C ARG A 584 -13.76 15.47 -17.35
N ARG A 585 -14.86 15.93 -16.72
CA ARG A 585 -15.97 16.57 -17.45
C ARG A 585 -15.55 17.79 -18.23
N LEU A 586 -14.69 18.63 -17.64
CA LEU A 586 -14.12 19.80 -18.32
C LEU A 586 -13.24 19.38 -19.51
N ALA A 587 -12.35 18.40 -19.31
CA ALA A 587 -11.44 17.92 -20.35
C ALA A 587 -12.18 17.27 -21.54
N GLU A 588 -13.32 16.64 -21.29
CA GLU A 588 -14.20 16.04 -22.32
C GLU A 588 -15.17 17.06 -22.96
N GLY A 589 -15.10 18.34 -22.57
CA GLY A 589 -15.94 19.40 -23.12
C GLY A 589 -17.41 19.35 -22.67
N LEU A 590 -17.75 18.55 -21.66
CA LEU A 590 -19.14 18.33 -21.23
C LEU A 590 -19.80 19.54 -20.56
N GLU A 591 -19.01 20.53 -20.16
CA GLU A 591 -19.48 21.78 -19.52
C GLU A 591 -19.18 23.04 -20.38
N GLU A 592 -18.61 22.87 -21.58
CA GLU A 592 -18.22 24.01 -22.44
C GLU A 592 -19.40 24.92 -22.78
N GLU A 593 -20.54 24.34 -23.16
CA GLU A 593 -21.72 25.11 -23.55
C GLU A 593 -22.26 25.96 -22.39
N ARG A 594 -22.24 25.41 -21.17
CA ARG A 594 -22.66 26.12 -19.96
C ARG A 594 -21.76 27.33 -19.71
N PHE A 595 -20.44 27.14 -19.75
CA PHE A 595 -19.50 28.21 -19.50
C PHE A 595 -19.47 29.25 -20.62
N ARG A 596 -19.64 28.82 -21.88
CA ARG A 596 -19.78 29.72 -23.03
C ARG A 596 -21.01 30.61 -22.91
N THR A 597 -22.13 30.04 -22.47
CA THR A 597 -23.39 30.78 -22.29
C THR A 597 -23.30 31.82 -21.17
N HIS A 598 -22.65 31.48 -20.05
CA HIS A 598 -22.58 32.31 -18.86
C HIS A 598 -21.23 33.01 -18.64
N MET A 599 -20.40 33.10 -19.68
CA MET A 599 -19.01 33.59 -19.57
C MET A 599 -18.92 35.01 -18.99
N LEU A 600 -19.92 35.84 -19.27
CA LEU A 600 -20.00 37.24 -18.81
C LEU A 600 -20.92 37.43 -17.59
N ASP A 601 -21.57 36.37 -17.13
CA ASP A 601 -22.51 36.45 -16.02
C ASP A 601 -21.78 36.45 -14.68
N ALA A 602 -22.37 37.15 -13.72
CA ALA A 602 -21.93 37.10 -12.33
C ALA A 602 -22.53 35.90 -11.61
N LEU A 603 -21.74 35.24 -10.77
CA LEU A 603 -22.22 34.31 -9.76
C LEU A 603 -22.54 35.07 -8.48
N GLU A 604 -23.60 34.64 -7.78
CA GLU A 604 -23.98 35.16 -6.47
C GLU A 604 -24.39 34.01 -5.53
N LEU A 605 -24.42 34.30 -4.23
CA LEU A 605 -24.98 33.39 -3.24
C LEU A 605 -26.51 33.26 -3.46
N PRO A 606 -27.07 32.05 -3.37
CA PRO A 606 -28.51 31.87 -3.44
C PRO A 606 -29.19 32.48 -2.21
N PRO A 607 -30.48 32.88 -2.32
CA PRO A 607 -31.24 33.43 -1.19
C PRO A 607 -31.30 32.51 0.03
N GLN A 608 -31.22 31.19 -0.22
CA GLN A 608 -31.14 30.17 0.81
C GLN A 608 -30.00 29.22 0.48
N ILE A 609 -28.91 29.34 1.23
CA ILE A 609 -27.82 28.37 1.18
C ILE A 609 -28.32 27.05 1.81
N PRO A 610 -28.11 25.89 1.16
CA PRO A 610 -28.47 24.60 1.70
C PRO A 610 -27.99 24.42 3.15
N ARG A 611 -28.83 23.81 4.00
CA ARG A 611 -28.56 23.65 5.45
C ARG A 611 -27.21 23.00 5.71
N PHE A 612 -26.85 22.00 4.91
CA PHE A 612 -25.62 21.25 5.08
C PHE A 612 -24.35 22.09 4.95
N ALA A 613 -24.37 23.13 4.11
CA ALA A 613 -23.22 24.01 3.92
C ALA A 613 -23.03 24.99 5.09
N ARG A 614 -23.99 25.03 6.03
CA ARG A 614 -23.91 25.81 7.27
C ARG A 614 -23.47 24.97 8.48
N GLU A 615 -23.69 23.66 8.42
CA GLU A 615 -23.53 22.74 9.56
C GLU A 615 -22.42 21.70 9.34
N GLY A 616 -21.88 21.58 8.12
CA GLY A 616 -20.84 20.61 7.76
C GLY A 616 -19.52 21.26 7.34
N GLU A 617 -18.43 20.49 7.45
CA GLU A 617 -17.11 20.85 6.90
C GLU A 617 -17.15 20.73 5.37
N LEU A 618 -16.93 21.86 4.69
CA LEU A 618 -16.78 21.89 3.24
C LEU A 618 -15.29 21.78 2.89
N PRO A 619 -14.93 21.23 1.72
CA PRO A 619 -13.56 21.31 1.24
C PRO A 619 -13.15 22.78 1.06
N LEU A 620 -11.89 23.10 1.36
CA LEU A 620 -11.32 24.45 1.32
C LEU A 620 -11.67 25.22 0.03
N GLN A 621 -11.68 24.54 -1.11
CA GLN A 621 -12.02 25.13 -2.41
C GLN A 621 -13.43 25.72 -2.46
N LEU A 622 -14.41 25.09 -1.80
CA LEU A 622 -15.78 25.59 -1.71
C LEU A 622 -15.89 26.71 -0.68
N GLU A 623 -15.13 26.66 0.40
CA GLU A 623 -15.05 27.78 1.36
C GLU A 623 -14.46 29.04 0.71
N GLU A 624 -13.39 28.89 -0.06
CA GLU A 624 -12.78 29.94 -0.86
C GLU A 624 -13.76 30.51 -1.89
N LEU A 625 -14.51 29.65 -2.59
CA LEU A 625 -15.55 30.07 -3.53
C LEU A 625 -16.65 30.87 -2.83
N LEU A 626 -17.18 30.37 -1.71
CA LEU A 626 -18.24 31.06 -0.95
C LEU A 626 -17.76 32.43 -0.43
N ALA A 627 -16.51 32.50 0.05
CA ALA A 627 -15.89 33.76 0.47
C ALA A 627 -15.69 34.71 -0.72
N ALA A 628 -15.31 34.20 -1.89
CA ALA A 628 -15.18 35.00 -3.09
C ALA A 628 -16.52 35.53 -3.58
N VAL A 629 -17.61 34.75 -3.50
CA VAL A 629 -18.94 35.11 -4.02
C VAL A 629 -19.82 35.83 -2.98
N ALA A 630 -19.25 36.27 -1.86
CA ALA A 630 -19.95 37.09 -0.85
C ALA A 630 -20.60 38.36 -1.45
N GLU A 631 -20.01 38.89 -2.53
CA GLU A 631 -20.62 39.85 -3.44
C GLU A 631 -20.68 39.24 -4.85
N PRO A 632 -21.68 39.59 -5.69
CA PRO A 632 -21.76 39.07 -7.04
C PRO A 632 -20.49 39.34 -7.85
N ARG A 633 -19.86 38.29 -8.40
CA ARG A 633 -18.62 38.40 -9.18
C ARG A 633 -18.70 37.69 -10.53
N PRO A 634 -18.09 38.24 -11.61
CA PRO A 634 -17.99 37.57 -12.90
C PRO A 634 -17.26 36.24 -12.80
N LEU A 635 -17.64 35.27 -13.63
CA LEU A 635 -16.98 33.96 -13.72
C LEU A 635 -15.46 34.07 -13.88
N LEU A 636 -14.98 34.90 -14.81
CA LEU A 636 -13.56 34.97 -15.16
C LEU A 636 -12.71 35.41 -13.95
N GLU A 637 -13.17 36.41 -13.20
CA GLU A 637 -12.50 36.88 -11.97
C GLU A 637 -12.45 35.79 -10.90
N LEU A 638 -13.54 35.02 -10.75
CA LEU A 638 -13.59 33.91 -9.80
C LEU A 638 -12.63 32.78 -10.16
N VAL A 639 -12.60 32.40 -11.44
CA VAL A 639 -11.71 31.33 -11.92
C VAL A 639 -10.25 31.72 -11.75
N GLU A 640 -9.88 32.96 -12.09
CA GLU A 640 -8.51 33.47 -11.90
C GLU A 640 -8.11 33.50 -10.42
N ARG A 641 -9.02 33.95 -9.55
CA ARG A 641 -8.77 34.04 -8.10
C ARG A 641 -8.66 32.67 -7.43
N LEU A 642 -9.45 31.69 -7.87
CA LEU A 642 -9.47 30.33 -7.31
C LEU A 642 -8.48 29.39 -8.01
N GLY A 643 -7.93 29.79 -9.15
CA GLY A 643 -6.88 29.06 -9.86
C GLY A 643 -5.54 29.12 -9.14
N THR A 644 -4.65 28.20 -9.47
CA THR A 644 -3.23 28.29 -9.09
C THR A 644 -2.36 28.37 -10.35
N PRO A 645 -1.11 28.85 -10.25
CA PRO A 645 -0.19 28.85 -11.39
C PRO A 645 0.06 27.47 -11.99
N THR A 646 -0.11 26.42 -11.18
CA THR A 646 0.08 25.01 -11.56
C THR A 646 -1.21 24.32 -12.01
N ASP A 647 -2.38 24.89 -11.72
CA ASP A 647 -3.69 24.33 -12.08
C ASP A 647 -4.72 25.45 -12.30
N MET A 648 -4.77 25.93 -13.54
CA MET A 648 -5.73 26.95 -13.97
C MET A 648 -7.18 26.44 -14.01
N HIS A 649 -7.39 25.12 -14.08
CA HIS A 649 -8.73 24.54 -14.13
C HIS A 649 -9.36 24.39 -12.73
N ARG A 650 -8.58 24.53 -11.65
CA ARG A 650 -9.07 24.49 -10.26
C ARG A 650 -10.25 25.44 -10.05
N GLY A 651 -10.16 26.67 -10.56
CA GLY A 651 -11.22 27.66 -10.43
C GLY A 651 -12.53 27.23 -11.09
N TYR A 652 -12.45 26.67 -12.31
CA TYR A 652 -13.62 26.13 -13.01
C TYR A 652 -14.26 24.96 -12.25
N ARG A 653 -13.45 24.05 -11.69
CA ARG A 653 -13.96 22.89 -10.93
C ARG A 653 -14.64 23.32 -9.63
N ALA A 654 -14.07 24.28 -8.91
CA ALA A 654 -14.69 24.86 -7.71
C ALA A 654 -16.06 25.47 -8.04
N VAL A 655 -16.14 26.29 -9.10
CA VAL A 655 -17.41 26.89 -9.55
C VAL A 655 -18.43 25.85 -9.97
N LEU A 656 -18.05 24.83 -10.75
CA LEU A 656 -18.94 23.73 -11.12
C LEU A 656 -19.49 22.99 -9.89
N LEU A 657 -18.61 22.64 -8.95
CA LEU A 657 -19.03 21.95 -7.73
C LEU A 657 -20.02 22.81 -6.92
N GLY A 658 -19.74 24.11 -6.78
CA GLY A 658 -20.63 25.06 -6.14
C GLY A 658 -21.99 25.18 -6.82
N LEU A 659 -22.03 25.20 -8.16
CA LEU A 659 -23.28 25.21 -8.93
C LEU A 659 -24.07 23.91 -8.75
N HIS A 660 -23.42 22.75 -8.82
CA HIS A 660 -24.07 21.45 -8.64
C HIS A 660 -24.63 21.26 -7.23
N LEU A 661 -23.93 21.77 -6.23
CA LEU A 661 -24.37 21.77 -4.83
C LEU A 661 -25.36 22.90 -4.49
N ARG A 662 -25.68 23.79 -5.45
CA ARG A 662 -26.52 24.97 -5.26
C ARG A 662 -26.01 25.89 -4.14
N LEU A 663 -24.69 26.01 -4.04
CA LEU A 663 -24.01 26.96 -3.15
C LEU A 663 -23.85 28.34 -3.79
N VAL A 664 -23.85 28.37 -5.11
CA VAL A 664 -23.82 29.57 -5.94
C VAL A 664 -24.83 29.42 -7.08
N ARG A 665 -25.27 30.53 -7.66
CA ARG A 665 -26.13 30.56 -8.86
C ARG A 665 -25.71 31.69 -9.79
N TRP A 666 -26.09 31.58 -11.06
CA TRP A 666 -25.93 32.70 -12.00
C TRP A 666 -26.94 33.80 -11.66
N ARG A 667 -26.48 35.05 -11.62
CA ARG A 667 -27.35 36.20 -11.37
C ARG A 667 -28.35 36.44 -12.51
N ALA A 668 -28.00 36.04 -13.73
CA ALA A 668 -28.85 36.13 -14.92
C ALA A 668 -30.04 35.14 -14.87
N GLU A 669 -29.96 34.09 -14.06
CA GLU A 669 -31.07 33.17 -13.79
C GLU A 669 -32.01 33.78 -12.72
N GLN A 670 -32.78 34.82 -13.08
CA GLN A 670 -33.97 35.18 -12.30
C GLN A 670 -35.11 34.20 -12.61
N PRO A 671 -35.90 33.77 -11.60
CA PRO A 671 -37.01 32.82 -11.79
C PRO A 671 -38.12 33.36 -12.70
#